data_AF-K2R9N1-F1
#
_entry.id   AF-K2R9N1-F1
#
_cell.length_a   1.000
_cell.length_b   1.000
_cell.length_c   1.000
_cell.angle_alpha   90.00
_cell.angle_beta   90.00
_cell.angle_gamma   90.00
#
_symmetry.space_group_name_H-M   'P 1'
#
loop_
_entity.id
_entity.type
_entity.pdbx_description
1 polymer ?
#
loop_
_entity_poly.entity_id
_entity_poly.type
_entity_poly.pdbx_seq_one_letter_code
_entity_poly.pdbx_strand_id
1 'polypeptide(L)'
;MHFAFPPRKTSRPPPYVAAANVRSQGSFLTRRMARQLVVYALVALALLYMLKHWVSAGPAAEVIPAGTPPVVLVTTFDDDLEESFMEKIRLNRETYAEKHGYATFFPNSSDYKIGDYPISWAKVPSMRHAMTVYPHSSYFFYLDINSLIVNPDISVEEHIMKKSRLEDLMIVGLPVVPPDSVIKTFAHLSGDNIDLVLTQDSENLCQNSFIIRRGDWAKFFLDAWFDPLYRSYNFQKAEGHALEHIVQWHGTILAKLALVPQRTMNAYTRSENMDNKESTYQEGDFVIAFPDCIDDKKNTCEDDMAPWFGKCCLYLSHSLRLCKSGVHKINMLPPIDQVALERNPKFKLLYEDIAQNKLNSDASTKDAKGQRLMEEARKDLDIKRTEIAKTQILKSSLDTISARAADLPDELHEVITIVAAQLNGRIPSSEREILQEDEHINPISRALSTYLKSIAIQLCRIAAPEHDPSPSLIPDLPAIAQDHIDDLVAATNALAAHRTRLADLAAAVLDAQTHLMQTVVRILEQTVHGSVARAVRAKAEHLAAVAKGLELKLGIVLLTSGPSKELGAALERYGGFLGQEREELVHRREIAEERLRALEGAGGPGREGLMREIARRYARVEEEIKRVEAEVGRLQES
;
A
#
# COMPACT_ATOMS: atom_id res chain seq x y z
N MET A 1 -71.38 -78.19 22.05
CA MET A 1 -71.40 -77.90 20.59
C MET A 1 -70.25 -76.95 20.32
N HIS A 2 -69.12 -77.48 19.85
CA HIS A 2 -67.88 -76.72 19.69
C HIS A 2 -67.62 -76.45 18.20
N PHE A 3 -67.36 -75.16 17.93
CA PHE A 3 -67.01 -74.58 16.66
C PHE A 3 -65.71 -75.20 16.10
N ALA A 4 -65.76 -75.69 14.86
CA ALA A 4 -64.57 -76.04 14.08
C ALA A 4 -64.26 -74.90 13.10
N PHE A 5 -63.11 -74.26 13.30
CA PHE A 5 -62.53 -73.26 12.39
C PHE A 5 -62.09 -73.92 11.07
N PRO A 6 -62.39 -73.32 9.90
CA PRO A 6 -61.87 -73.77 8.62
C PRO A 6 -60.40 -73.34 8.37
N PRO A 7 -59.67 -74.06 7.51
CA PRO A 7 -58.20 -74.16 7.52
C PRO A 7 -57.44 -73.01 6.83
N ARG A 8 -56.13 -72.97 7.12
CA ARG A 8 -55.14 -71.93 6.77
C ARG A 8 -54.93 -71.72 5.25
N LYS A 9 -54.75 -70.44 4.90
CA LYS A 9 -54.35 -69.91 3.59
C LYS A 9 -52.93 -70.37 3.20
N THR A 10 -52.77 -70.87 1.97
CA THR A 10 -51.46 -71.03 1.30
C THR A 10 -51.11 -69.76 0.53
N SER A 11 -49.90 -69.25 0.70
CA SER A 11 -49.36 -68.05 0.06
C SER A 11 -48.64 -68.39 -1.25
N ARG A 12 -49.37 -68.43 -2.37
CA ARG A 12 -48.86 -68.33 -3.76
C ARG A 12 -50.04 -68.27 -4.75
N PRO A 13 -50.48 -67.09 -5.21
CA PRO A 13 -51.43 -67.02 -6.31
C PRO A 13 -50.72 -67.27 -7.68
N PRO A 14 -51.36 -67.99 -8.62
CA PRO A 14 -50.91 -68.11 -10.01
C PRO A 14 -51.10 -66.79 -10.80
N PRO A 15 -50.37 -66.59 -11.91
CA PRO A 15 -50.34 -65.31 -12.61
C PRO A 15 -51.67 -65.03 -13.29
N TYR A 16 -52.34 -63.94 -12.89
CA TYR A 16 -53.59 -63.52 -13.49
C TYR A 16 -53.31 -62.70 -14.76
N VAL A 17 -53.72 -63.26 -15.90
CA VAL A 17 -53.73 -62.61 -17.21
C VAL A 17 -54.90 -61.62 -17.22
N ALA A 18 -54.59 -60.32 -17.26
CA ALA A 18 -55.62 -59.28 -17.39
C ALA A 18 -56.02 -59.13 -18.85
N ALA A 19 -57.32 -59.28 -19.09
CA ALA A 19 -57.98 -59.10 -20.37
C ALA A 19 -57.74 -57.69 -20.96
N ALA A 20 -57.55 -57.67 -22.28
CA ALA A 20 -57.50 -56.48 -23.10
C ALA A 20 -58.80 -55.67 -22.96
N ASN A 21 -58.68 -54.42 -22.49
CA ASN A 21 -59.62 -53.36 -22.81
C ASN A 21 -58.82 -52.12 -23.19
N VAL A 22 -58.66 -51.98 -24.50
CA VAL A 22 -58.11 -50.82 -25.19
C VAL A 22 -59.01 -49.61 -24.89
N ARG A 23 -58.52 -48.69 -24.05
CA ARG A 23 -58.93 -47.29 -24.05
C ARG A 23 -57.68 -46.44 -24.17
N SER A 24 -57.47 -45.93 -25.38
CA SER A 24 -56.49 -44.90 -25.70
C SER A 24 -56.71 -43.68 -24.80
N GLN A 25 -55.85 -43.47 -23.82
CA GLN A 25 -55.65 -42.16 -23.20
C GLN A 25 -54.24 -41.71 -23.54
N GLY A 26 -54.15 -40.86 -24.56
CA GLY A 26 -52.90 -40.25 -25.00
C GLY A 26 -52.25 -39.44 -23.88
N SER A 27 -50.92 -39.39 -23.96
CA SER A 27 -50.04 -38.57 -23.12
C SER A 27 -50.31 -37.07 -23.35
N PHE A 28 -51.39 -36.57 -22.75
CA PHE A 28 -51.59 -35.13 -22.61
C PHE A 28 -51.21 -34.76 -21.18
N LEU A 29 -49.95 -34.35 -21.00
CA LEU A 29 -49.62 -33.36 -19.97
C LEU A 29 -50.65 -32.25 -20.15
N THR A 30 -51.61 -32.19 -19.24
CA THR A 30 -52.68 -31.21 -19.35
C THR A 30 -52.03 -29.83 -19.50
N ARG A 31 -52.55 -29.01 -20.41
CA ARG A 31 -52.00 -27.67 -20.73
C ARG A 31 -51.74 -26.82 -19.48
N ARG A 32 -52.44 -27.14 -18.38
CA ARG A 32 -52.27 -26.59 -17.03
C ARG A 32 -50.98 -27.02 -16.32
N MET A 33 -50.62 -28.30 -16.35
CA MET A 33 -49.37 -28.81 -15.75
C MET A 33 -48.14 -28.36 -16.54
N ALA A 34 -48.24 -28.28 -17.87
CA ALA A 34 -47.17 -27.72 -18.71
C ALA A 34 -46.93 -26.23 -18.41
N ARG A 35 -48.00 -25.44 -18.21
CA ARG A 35 -47.89 -24.03 -17.79
C ARG A 35 -47.26 -23.89 -16.40
N GLN A 36 -47.62 -24.74 -15.46
CA GLN A 36 -47.03 -24.72 -14.11
C GLN A 36 -45.53 -25.07 -14.13
N LEU A 37 -45.11 -26.06 -14.92
CA LEU A 37 -43.70 -26.40 -15.09
C LEU A 37 -42.89 -25.27 -15.73
N VAL A 38 -43.46 -24.56 -16.72
CA VAL A 38 -42.81 -23.38 -17.31
C VAL A 38 -42.66 -22.26 -16.28
N VAL A 39 -43.68 -22.01 -15.45
CA VAL A 39 -43.58 -21.01 -14.37
C VAL A 39 -42.53 -21.41 -13.34
N TYR A 40 -42.47 -22.67 -12.91
CA TYR A 40 -41.43 -23.13 -11.98
C TYR A 40 -40.03 -23.04 -12.59
N ALA A 41 -39.87 -23.36 -13.88
CA ALA A 41 -38.60 -23.22 -14.59
C ALA A 41 -38.17 -21.75 -14.69
N LEU A 42 -39.10 -20.82 -14.97
CA LEU A 42 -38.83 -19.39 -15.00
C LEU A 42 -38.47 -18.84 -13.61
N VAL A 43 -39.15 -19.29 -12.56
CA VAL A 43 -38.81 -18.93 -11.17
C VAL A 43 -37.43 -19.47 -10.81
N ALA A 44 -37.11 -20.72 -11.14
CA ALA A 44 -35.78 -21.28 -10.89
C ALA A 44 -34.68 -20.55 -11.68
N LEU A 45 -34.93 -20.19 -12.94
CA LEU A 45 -34.02 -19.37 -13.76
C LEU A 45 -33.84 -17.97 -13.19
N ALA A 46 -34.92 -17.34 -12.70
CA ALA A 46 -34.85 -16.04 -12.04
C ALA A 46 -34.07 -16.13 -10.73
N LEU A 47 -34.24 -17.21 -9.97
CA LEU A 47 -33.54 -17.44 -8.70
C LEU A 47 -32.06 -17.73 -8.93
N LEU A 48 -31.71 -18.48 -9.99
CA LEU A 48 -30.34 -18.68 -10.44
C LEU A 48 -29.71 -17.39 -11.00
N TYR A 49 -30.47 -16.57 -11.72
CA TYR A 49 -30.04 -15.26 -12.20
C TYR A 49 -29.77 -14.31 -11.03
N MET A 50 -30.66 -14.28 -10.05
CA MET A 50 -30.50 -13.51 -8.81
C MET A 50 -29.31 -14.00 -8.01
N LEU A 51 -29.12 -15.31 -7.83
CA LEU A 51 -27.93 -15.86 -7.16
C LEU A 51 -26.64 -15.53 -7.94
N LYS A 52 -26.66 -15.62 -9.27
CA LYS A 52 -25.51 -15.24 -10.10
C LYS A 52 -25.19 -13.75 -9.93
N HIS A 53 -26.18 -12.86 -9.92
CA HIS A 53 -25.95 -11.43 -9.69
C HIS A 53 -25.57 -11.11 -8.24
N TRP A 54 -26.03 -11.88 -7.26
CA TRP A 54 -25.69 -11.68 -5.86
C TRP A 54 -24.28 -12.18 -5.52
N VAL A 55 -23.84 -13.27 -6.16
CA VAL A 55 -22.48 -13.82 -6.05
C VAL A 55 -21.49 -13.10 -6.97
N SER A 56 -21.95 -12.55 -8.12
CA SER A 56 -21.12 -11.78 -9.05
C SER A 56 -21.15 -10.27 -8.79
N ALA A 57 -21.94 -9.78 -7.85
CA ALA A 57 -21.76 -8.46 -7.26
C ALA A 57 -20.54 -8.52 -6.34
N GLY A 58 -19.35 -8.59 -6.96
CA GLY A 58 -18.15 -8.10 -6.30
C GLY A 58 -18.37 -6.64 -5.88
N PRO A 59 -17.58 -6.13 -4.92
CA PRO A 59 -17.64 -4.72 -4.57
C PRO A 59 -17.56 -3.89 -5.86
N ALA A 60 -18.41 -2.88 -5.96
CA ALA A 60 -18.35 -1.93 -7.08
C ALA A 60 -16.88 -1.53 -7.26
N ALA A 61 -16.38 -1.60 -8.50
CA ALA A 61 -15.00 -1.23 -8.81
C ALA A 61 -14.71 0.12 -8.14
N GLU A 62 -13.83 0.09 -7.15
CA GLU A 62 -13.50 1.26 -6.34
C GLU A 62 -13.04 2.37 -7.29
N VAL A 63 -13.73 3.51 -7.26
CA VAL A 63 -13.40 4.62 -8.17
C VAL A 63 -12.08 5.21 -7.72
N ILE A 64 -11.00 4.86 -8.42
CA ILE A 64 -9.67 5.44 -8.21
C ILE A 64 -9.70 6.88 -8.72
N PRO A 65 -9.43 7.89 -7.86
CA PRO A 65 -9.40 9.29 -8.29
C PRO A 65 -8.36 9.52 -9.39
N ALA A 66 -8.67 10.37 -10.37
CA ALA A 66 -7.73 10.76 -11.41
C ALA A 66 -6.50 11.46 -10.78
N GLY A 67 -5.30 11.05 -11.19
CA GLY A 67 -4.04 11.53 -10.61
C GLY A 67 -3.53 10.74 -9.41
N THR A 68 -4.15 9.59 -9.08
CA THR A 68 -3.61 8.67 -8.08
C THR A 68 -2.28 8.09 -8.57
N PRO A 69 -1.18 8.21 -7.79
CA PRO A 69 0.09 7.60 -8.14
C PRO A 69 -0.04 6.08 -8.07
N PRO A 70 0.36 5.32 -9.12
CA PRO A 70 0.21 3.87 -9.13
C PRO A 70 1.14 3.17 -8.12
N VAL A 71 2.32 3.77 -7.86
CA VAL A 71 3.31 3.29 -6.90
C VAL A 71 3.66 4.42 -5.92
N VAL A 72 3.84 4.06 -4.65
CA VAL A 72 4.40 4.95 -3.62
C VAL A 72 5.74 4.39 -3.16
N LEU A 73 6.82 5.14 -3.34
CA LEU A 73 8.13 4.83 -2.77
C LEU A 73 8.18 5.28 -1.31
N VAL A 74 8.53 4.37 -0.42
CA VAL A 74 8.60 4.61 1.02
C VAL A 74 10.04 4.43 1.48
N THR A 75 10.59 5.45 2.12
CA THR A 75 11.93 5.40 2.74
C THR A 75 11.84 6.01 4.13
N THR A 76 12.14 5.23 5.16
CA THR A 76 12.11 5.71 6.55
C THR A 76 13.45 6.33 6.92
N PHE A 77 13.43 7.57 7.42
CA PHE A 77 14.61 8.26 7.93
C PHE A 77 14.74 8.11 9.45
N ASP A 78 15.94 8.42 9.95
CA ASP A 78 16.29 8.40 11.37
C ASP A 78 16.88 9.77 11.74
N ASP A 79 16.63 10.25 12.95
CA ASP A 79 17.02 11.59 13.40
C ASP A 79 18.56 11.76 13.48
N ASP A 80 19.28 10.64 13.61
CA ASP A 80 20.75 10.60 13.69
C ASP A 80 21.45 10.74 12.32
N LEU A 81 20.70 10.77 11.21
CA LEU A 81 21.27 10.88 9.86
C LEU A 81 21.65 12.34 9.52
N GLU A 82 22.73 12.52 8.77
CA GLU A 82 23.11 13.83 8.25
C GLU A 82 22.06 14.34 7.24
N GLU A 83 21.66 15.61 7.37
CA GLU A 83 20.67 16.22 6.47
C GLU A 83 21.12 16.19 5.01
N SER A 84 22.42 16.38 4.76
CA SER A 84 23.00 16.34 3.40
C SER A 84 22.83 14.96 2.76
N PHE A 85 22.97 13.88 3.54
CA PHE A 85 22.73 12.51 3.10
C PHE A 85 21.24 12.27 2.85
N MET A 86 20.37 12.70 3.77
CA MET A 86 18.92 12.61 3.60
C MET A 86 18.44 13.31 2.32
N GLU A 87 18.93 14.52 2.03
CA GLU A 87 18.61 15.26 0.81
C GLU A 87 19.04 14.51 -0.46
N LYS A 88 20.23 13.88 -0.47
CA LYS A 88 20.69 13.06 -1.60
C LYS A 88 19.78 11.85 -1.84
N ILE A 89 19.33 11.19 -0.76
CA ILE A 89 18.39 10.07 -0.86
C ILE A 89 17.02 10.54 -1.34
N ARG A 90 16.49 11.65 -0.79
CA ARG A 90 15.22 12.24 -1.24
C ARG A 90 15.26 12.54 -2.73
N LEU A 91 16.31 13.21 -3.20
CA LEU A 91 16.50 13.52 -4.62
C LEU A 91 16.53 12.27 -5.49
N ASN A 92 17.19 11.18 -5.06
CA ASN A 92 17.20 9.91 -5.78
C ASN A 92 15.79 9.33 -5.95
N ARG A 93 15.00 9.30 -4.87
CA ARG A 93 13.64 8.76 -4.90
C ARG A 93 12.68 9.65 -5.69
N GLU A 94 12.73 10.96 -5.47
CA GLU A 94 11.87 11.95 -6.11
C GLU A 94 12.11 12.00 -7.62
N THR A 95 13.38 11.96 -8.06
CA THR A 95 13.72 11.93 -9.49
C THR A 95 13.14 10.70 -10.18
N TYR A 96 13.24 9.53 -9.54
CA TYR A 96 12.64 8.31 -10.07
C TYR A 96 11.10 8.38 -10.06
N ALA A 97 10.53 8.90 -8.98
CA ALA A 97 9.09 8.98 -8.82
C ALA A 97 8.45 9.94 -9.84
N GLU A 98 9.04 11.11 -10.05
CA GLU A 98 8.59 12.10 -11.03
C GLU A 98 8.55 11.49 -12.45
N LYS A 99 9.57 10.72 -12.82
CA LYS A 99 9.68 10.09 -14.13
C LYS A 99 8.55 9.10 -14.44
N HIS A 100 8.09 8.35 -13.45
CA HIS A 100 7.04 7.33 -13.62
C HIS A 100 5.66 7.80 -13.12
N GLY A 101 5.52 9.04 -12.65
CA GLY A 101 4.29 9.54 -12.03
C GLY A 101 3.97 8.87 -10.69
N TYR A 102 4.98 8.39 -9.98
CA TYR A 102 4.88 7.80 -8.65
C TYR A 102 4.91 8.90 -7.58
N ALA A 103 4.55 8.54 -6.34
CA ALA A 103 4.72 9.41 -5.19
C ALA A 103 5.85 8.91 -4.28
N THR A 104 6.43 9.83 -3.51
CA THR A 104 7.37 9.51 -2.44
C THR A 104 6.73 9.75 -1.07
N PHE A 105 7.16 8.98 -0.08
CA PHE A 105 6.75 9.11 1.30
C PHE A 105 7.95 8.89 2.22
N PHE A 106 8.28 9.92 3.00
CA PHE A 106 9.48 9.98 3.82
C PHE A 106 9.13 10.17 5.31
N PRO A 107 8.65 9.13 5.99
CA PRO A 107 8.40 9.22 7.42
C PRO A 107 9.71 9.14 8.22
N ASN A 108 9.69 9.67 9.45
CA ASN A 108 10.79 9.51 10.39
C ASN A 108 10.54 8.32 11.32
N SER A 109 11.61 7.65 11.75
CA SER A 109 11.55 6.60 12.75
C SER A 109 10.95 7.08 14.07
N SER A 110 11.21 8.33 14.45
CA SER A 110 10.71 8.96 15.67
C SER A 110 9.20 9.25 15.67
N ASP A 111 8.56 9.21 14.49
CA ASP A 111 7.10 9.34 14.37
C ASP A 111 6.35 8.12 14.96
N TYR A 112 7.04 7.00 15.15
CA TYR A 112 6.44 5.72 15.52
C TYR A 112 6.83 5.27 16.94
N LYS A 113 5.83 4.78 17.67
CA LYS A 113 6.03 4.18 19.01
C LYS A 113 6.58 2.77 18.88
N ILE A 114 7.88 2.67 18.68
CA ILE A 114 8.57 1.38 18.58
C ILE A 114 8.73 0.78 19.99
N GLY A 115 9.17 1.56 20.97
CA GLY A 115 9.53 1.10 22.32
C GLY A 115 11.04 0.90 22.44
N ASP A 116 11.49 0.00 23.31
CA ASP A 116 12.92 -0.30 23.51
C ASP A 116 13.51 -1.26 22.46
N TYR A 117 12.84 -1.39 21.30
CA TYR A 117 13.24 -2.30 20.22
C TYR A 117 14.03 -1.55 19.14
N PRO A 118 14.81 -2.27 18.29
CA PRO A 118 15.62 -1.65 17.25
C PRO A 118 14.83 -0.70 16.33
N ILE A 119 15.47 0.42 15.96
CA ILE A 119 14.88 1.48 15.11
C ILE A 119 14.45 0.93 13.74
N SER A 120 15.09 -0.14 13.25
CA SER A 120 14.73 -0.82 12.00
C SER A 120 13.27 -1.28 11.94
N TRP A 121 12.63 -1.53 13.09
CA TRP A 121 11.20 -1.83 13.18
C TRP A 121 10.29 -0.72 12.64
N ALA A 122 10.78 0.53 12.55
CA ALA A 122 10.02 1.67 12.04
C ALA A 122 9.53 1.50 10.60
N LYS A 123 10.17 0.61 9.81
CA LYS A 123 9.77 0.33 8.42
C LYS A 123 8.36 -0.23 8.29
N VAL A 124 7.96 -1.08 9.23
CA VAL A 124 6.64 -1.74 9.19
C VAL A 124 5.50 -0.73 9.39
N PRO A 125 5.48 0.11 10.45
CA PRO A 125 4.47 1.14 10.60
C PRO A 125 4.61 2.25 9.55
N SER A 126 5.81 2.51 9.02
CA SER A 126 6.01 3.43 7.89
C SER A 126 5.24 3.00 6.64
N MET A 127 5.34 1.73 6.28
CA MET A 127 4.56 1.16 5.18
C MET A 127 3.06 1.23 5.45
N ARG A 128 2.64 0.90 6.68
CA ARG A 128 1.22 0.95 7.06
C ARG A 128 0.66 2.38 7.03
N HIS A 129 1.47 3.36 7.38
CA HIS A 129 1.16 4.79 7.31
C HIS A 129 1.04 5.26 5.86
N ALA A 130 2.00 4.89 4.99
CA ALA A 130 1.93 5.18 3.55
C ALA A 130 0.62 4.67 2.93
N MET A 131 0.19 3.46 3.27
CA MET A 131 -1.09 2.90 2.79
C MET A 131 -2.32 3.67 3.26
N THR A 132 -2.20 4.42 4.37
CA THR A 132 -3.28 5.25 4.89
C THR A 132 -3.32 6.61 4.20
N VAL A 133 -2.14 7.18 3.89
CA VAL A 133 -2.01 8.45 3.16
C VAL A 133 -2.40 8.30 1.69
N TYR A 134 -2.05 7.16 1.08
CA TYR A 134 -2.29 6.87 -0.35
C TYR A 134 -3.22 5.67 -0.55
N PRO A 135 -4.50 5.74 -0.12
CA PRO A 135 -5.39 4.58 -0.04
C PRO A 135 -5.75 3.95 -1.39
N HIS A 136 -5.49 4.63 -2.50
CA HIS A 136 -5.85 4.17 -3.85
C HIS A 136 -4.64 3.74 -4.71
N SER A 137 -3.40 3.90 -4.22
CA SER A 137 -2.20 3.45 -4.94
C SER A 137 -2.13 1.93 -5.01
N SER A 138 -1.65 1.37 -6.13
CA SER A 138 -1.67 -0.08 -6.37
C SER A 138 -0.55 -0.80 -5.64
N TYR A 139 0.64 -0.19 -5.57
CA TYR A 139 1.83 -0.80 -5.00
C TYR A 139 2.56 0.16 -4.06
N PHE A 140 3.16 -0.40 -3.03
CA PHE A 140 4.02 0.33 -2.10
C PHE A 140 5.40 -0.31 -2.17
N PHE A 141 6.39 0.46 -2.58
CA PHE A 141 7.77 0.00 -2.72
C PHE A 141 8.60 0.58 -1.58
N TYR A 142 8.97 -0.28 -0.63
CA TYR A 142 9.87 0.09 0.45
C TYR A 142 11.32 0.00 -0.01
N LEU A 143 12.10 1.03 0.26
CA LEU A 143 13.52 1.05 -0.04
C LEU A 143 14.31 1.79 1.05
N ASP A 144 15.15 1.07 1.77
CA ASP A 144 15.98 1.58 2.86
C ASP A 144 17.03 2.60 2.37
N ILE A 145 17.57 3.36 3.32
CA ILE A 145 18.61 4.39 3.07
C ILE A 145 19.92 3.81 2.51
N ASN A 146 20.17 2.52 2.70
CA ASN A 146 21.36 1.82 2.23
C ASN A 146 21.22 1.28 0.78
N SER A 147 20.23 1.77 0.03
CA SER A 147 19.95 1.29 -1.32
C SER A 147 19.67 2.47 -2.26
N LEU A 148 20.16 2.44 -3.50
CA LEU A 148 19.96 3.50 -4.50
C LEU A 148 19.30 2.96 -5.75
N ILE A 149 18.40 3.77 -6.31
CA ILE A 149 17.87 3.55 -7.65
C ILE A 149 18.90 4.09 -8.63
N VAL A 150 19.46 3.23 -9.47
CA VAL A 150 20.55 3.59 -10.38
C VAL A 150 20.13 3.53 -11.84
N ASN A 151 19.12 2.72 -12.17
CA ASN A 151 18.48 2.75 -13.48
C ASN A 151 17.04 3.27 -13.36
N PRO A 152 16.80 4.56 -13.62
CA PRO A 152 15.47 5.14 -13.47
C PRO A 152 14.52 4.81 -14.64
N ASP A 153 14.97 4.15 -15.71
CA ASP A 153 14.09 3.76 -16.83
C ASP A 153 13.18 2.56 -16.51
N ILE A 154 13.54 1.78 -15.49
CA ILE A 154 12.82 0.56 -15.11
C ILE A 154 11.56 0.93 -14.32
N SER A 155 10.38 0.50 -14.78
CA SER A 155 9.11 0.66 -14.06
C SER A 155 8.85 -0.52 -13.12
N VAL A 156 8.42 -0.25 -11.88
CA VAL A 156 8.06 -1.30 -10.91
C VAL A 156 6.90 -2.16 -11.42
N GLU A 157 5.91 -1.53 -12.06
CA GLU A 157 4.72 -2.21 -12.55
C GLU A 157 5.06 -3.18 -13.68
N GLU A 158 5.79 -2.72 -14.69
CA GLU A 158 6.10 -3.53 -15.87
C GLU A 158 7.25 -4.52 -15.63
N HIS A 159 8.28 -4.13 -14.87
CA HIS A 159 9.48 -4.95 -14.68
C HIS A 159 9.32 -6.04 -13.60
N ILE A 160 8.49 -5.80 -12.59
CA ILE A 160 8.35 -6.67 -11.41
C ILE A 160 6.91 -7.13 -11.22
N MET A 161 5.95 -6.21 -11.05
CA MET A 161 4.61 -6.56 -10.55
C MET A 161 3.62 -7.06 -11.61
N LYS A 162 3.95 -6.92 -12.90
CA LYS A 162 3.14 -7.42 -14.01
C LYS A 162 3.04 -8.93 -13.93
N LYS A 163 1.82 -9.46 -13.90
CA LYS A 163 1.54 -10.90 -13.72
C LYS A 163 2.48 -11.83 -14.46
N SER A 164 2.56 -11.72 -15.79
CA SER A 164 3.39 -12.62 -16.61
C SER A 164 4.88 -12.52 -16.26
N ARG A 165 5.35 -11.29 -15.99
CA ARG A 165 6.74 -11.05 -15.64
C ARG A 165 7.06 -11.56 -14.24
N LEU A 166 6.15 -11.37 -13.29
CA LEU A 166 6.29 -11.88 -11.93
C LEU A 166 6.34 -13.40 -11.92
N GLU A 167 5.43 -14.06 -12.65
CA GLU A 167 5.40 -15.52 -12.79
C GLU A 167 6.72 -16.07 -13.38
N ASP A 168 7.37 -15.34 -14.31
CA ASP A 168 8.69 -15.69 -14.83
C ASP A 168 9.84 -15.46 -13.84
N LEU A 169 9.72 -14.46 -12.96
CA LEU A 169 10.74 -14.11 -11.97
C LEU A 169 10.66 -14.95 -10.70
N MET A 170 9.49 -15.52 -10.39
CA MET A 170 9.25 -16.23 -9.15
C MET A 170 10.14 -17.47 -9.01
N ILE A 171 10.97 -17.49 -7.96
CA ILE A 171 11.81 -18.64 -7.65
C ILE A 171 10.98 -19.68 -6.88
N VAL A 172 10.87 -20.87 -7.47
CA VAL A 172 10.08 -21.98 -6.95
C VAL A 172 10.96 -23.01 -6.22
N GLY A 173 10.46 -23.53 -5.10
CA GLY A 173 11.13 -24.59 -4.35
C GLY A 173 12.41 -24.15 -3.62
N LEU A 174 12.61 -22.84 -3.46
CA LEU A 174 13.72 -22.27 -2.73
C LEU A 174 13.41 -22.27 -1.22
N PRO A 175 14.32 -22.75 -0.35
CA PRO A 175 14.18 -22.62 1.10
C PRO A 175 13.99 -21.16 1.49
N VAL A 176 12.95 -20.85 2.26
CA VAL A 176 12.61 -19.45 2.60
C VAL A 176 13.62 -18.84 3.58
N VAL A 177 14.30 -19.67 4.36
CA VAL A 177 15.42 -19.27 5.22
C VAL A 177 16.64 -20.12 4.82
N PRO A 178 17.72 -19.51 4.30
CA PRO A 178 18.95 -20.22 3.96
C PRO A 178 19.70 -20.76 5.18
N PRO A 179 20.60 -21.76 5.01
CA PRO A 179 20.65 -22.71 3.91
C PRO A 179 19.66 -23.89 4.10
N ASP A 180 19.20 -24.13 5.33
CA ASP A 180 18.58 -25.40 5.76
C ASP A 180 17.11 -25.28 6.23
N SER A 181 16.27 -24.51 5.52
CA SER A 181 14.82 -24.49 5.80
C SER A 181 14.06 -25.65 5.12
N VAL A 182 13.29 -26.40 5.91
CA VAL A 182 12.33 -27.40 5.42
C VAL A 182 11.21 -26.73 4.60
N ILE A 183 10.86 -25.50 4.97
CA ILE A 183 9.81 -24.72 4.31
C ILE A 183 10.40 -24.02 3.09
N LYS A 184 9.74 -24.23 1.95
CA LYS A 184 10.16 -23.76 0.63
C LYS A 184 9.05 -22.96 -0.05
N THR A 185 9.41 -22.12 -1.01
CA THR A 185 8.42 -21.40 -1.84
C THR A 185 7.54 -22.38 -2.63
N PHE A 186 6.26 -22.05 -2.79
CA PHE A 186 5.30 -22.90 -3.48
C PHE A 186 5.49 -22.88 -5.00
N ALA A 187 5.25 -24.04 -5.64
CA ALA A 187 5.49 -24.21 -7.08
C ALA A 187 4.36 -23.74 -8.01
N HIS A 188 3.15 -23.59 -7.49
CA HIS A 188 1.96 -23.32 -8.28
C HIS A 188 1.21 -22.09 -7.77
N LEU A 189 1.92 -20.97 -7.67
CA LEU A 189 1.34 -19.67 -7.36
C LEU A 189 1.13 -18.88 -8.67
N SER A 190 0.01 -18.17 -8.76
CA SER A 190 -0.21 -17.20 -9.85
C SER A 190 0.21 -15.81 -9.37
N GLY A 191 0.78 -15.01 -10.26
CA GLY A 191 1.24 -13.66 -9.97
C GLY A 191 0.13 -12.72 -9.45
N ASP A 192 -1.14 -12.98 -9.82
CA ASP A 192 -2.29 -12.22 -9.32
C ASP A 192 -2.56 -12.47 -7.82
N ASN A 193 -2.11 -13.62 -7.30
CA ASN A 193 -2.27 -13.96 -5.89
C ASN A 193 -1.10 -13.47 -5.04
N ILE A 194 -0.03 -12.93 -5.63
CA ILE A 194 1.14 -12.43 -4.92
C ILE A 194 0.92 -10.98 -4.49
N ASP A 195 1.13 -10.76 -3.20
CA ASP A 195 0.93 -9.47 -2.56
C ASP A 195 2.23 -8.94 -1.91
N LEU A 196 3.26 -9.77 -1.71
CA LEU A 196 4.57 -9.40 -1.18
C LEU A 196 5.68 -9.94 -2.09
N VAL A 197 6.57 -9.06 -2.55
CA VAL A 197 7.74 -9.41 -3.37
C VAL A 197 9.01 -8.89 -2.71
N LEU A 198 9.99 -9.76 -2.53
CA LEU A 198 11.31 -9.42 -1.98
C LEU A 198 12.37 -10.38 -2.50
N THR A 199 13.63 -10.10 -2.16
CA THR A 199 14.77 -10.93 -2.56
C THR A 199 15.32 -11.70 -1.37
N GLN A 200 16.16 -12.68 -1.63
CA GLN A 200 16.89 -13.44 -0.60
C GLN A 200 18.37 -13.41 -0.94
N ASP A 201 19.22 -13.27 0.07
CA ASP A 201 20.67 -13.41 -0.03
C ASP A 201 21.10 -14.78 0.53
N SER A 202 22.40 -15.05 0.60
CA SER A 202 22.93 -16.31 1.13
C SER A 202 22.63 -16.57 2.61
N GLU A 203 22.19 -15.57 3.37
CA GLU A 203 21.95 -15.69 4.80
C GLU A 203 20.47 -15.49 5.18
N ASN A 204 19.76 -14.54 4.56
CA ASN A 204 18.50 -14.01 5.05
C ASN A 204 17.55 -13.60 3.91
N LEU A 205 16.28 -13.37 4.27
CA LEU A 205 15.37 -12.58 3.45
C LEU A 205 15.76 -11.10 3.49
N CYS A 206 15.89 -10.45 2.33
CA CYS A 206 16.33 -9.06 2.28
C CYS A 206 15.14 -8.10 2.46
N GLN A 207 14.99 -7.51 3.65
CA GLN A 207 13.93 -6.51 3.91
C GLN A 207 14.31 -5.04 3.63
N ASN A 208 15.46 -4.79 3.00
CA ASN A 208 15.89 -3.44 2.62
C ASN A 208 15.19 -2.94 1.34
N SER A 209 14.67 -3.86 0.52
CA SER A 209 13.97 -3.58 -0.73
C SER A 209 12.82 -4.59 -0.89
N PHE A 210 11.57 -4.14 -0.76
CA PHE A 210 10.40 -5.02 -0.93
C PHE A 210 9.18 -4.25 -1.43
N ILE A 211 8.31 -4.94 -2.17
CA ILE A 211 7.09 -4.37 -2.75
C ILE A 211 5.87 -5.07 -2.16
N ILE A 212 4.87 -4.28 -1.75
CA ILE A 212 3.58 -4.77 -1.27
C ILE A 212 2.46 -4.28 -2.19
N ARG A 213 1.62 -5.20 -2.67
CA ARG A 213 0.38 -4.88 -3.38
C ARG A 213 -0.66 -4.37 -2.39
N ARG A 214 -1.39 -3.32 -2.76
CA ARG A 214 -2.52 -2.82 -1.97
C ARG A 214 -3.59 -3.90 -1.79
N GLY A 215 -4.03 -4.09 -0.55
CA GLY A 215 -5.17 -4.93 -0.23
C GLY A 215 -5.34 -5.09 1.28
N ASP A 216 -6.43 -5.73 1.70
CA ASP A 216 -6.66 -6.00 3.12
C ASP A 216 -5.66 -7.01 3.67
N TRP A 217 -5.17 -7.92 2.82
CA TRP A 217 -4.09 -8.82 3.19
C TRP A 217 -2.82 -8.06 3.57
N ALA A 218 -2.44 -7.02 2.81
CA ALA A 218 -1.25 -6.23 3.10
C ALA A 218 -1.35 -5.48 4.44
N LYS A 219 -2.53 -4.92 4.75
CA LYS A 219 -2.78 -4.29 6.06
C LYS A 219 -2.65 -5.32 7.17
N PHE A 220 -3.31 -6.48 7.02
CA PHE A 220 -3.20 -7.59 7.97
C PHE A 220 -1.75 -8.06 8.16
N PHE A 221 -1.00 -8.22 7.08
CA PHE A 221 0.38 -8.66 7.11
C PHE A 221 1.27 -7.67 7.86
N LEU A 222 1.16 -6.37 7.56
CA LEU A 222 1.93 -5.33 8.26
C LEU A 222 1.57 -5.25 9.75
N ASP A 223 0.28 -5.37 10.08
CA ASP A 223 -0.19 -5.37 11.48
C ASP A 223 0.31 -6.63 12.22
N ALA A 224 0.31 -7.79 11.56
CA ALA A 224 0.83 -9.05 12.11
C ALA A 224 2.35 -9.02 12.28
N TRP A 225 3.09 -8.44 11.32
CA TRP A 225 4.54 -8.32 11.39
C TRP A 225 4.96 -7.40 12.53
N PHE A 226 4.23 -6.29 12.75
CA PHE A 226 4.48 -5.34 13.84
C PHE A 226 3.87 -5.75 15.20
N ASP A 227 3.30 -6.94 15.30
CA ASP A 227 2.64 -7.40 16.52
C ASP A 227 3.61 -7.36 17.73
N PRO A 228 3.18 -6.86 18.90
CA PRO A 228 4.00 -6.83 20.10
C PRO A 228 4.62 -8.19 20.50
N LEU A 229 3.99 -9.32 20.14
CA LEU A 229 4.51 -10.65 20.38
C LEU A 229 5.85 -10.89 19.65
N TYR A 230 5.95 -10.51 18.38
CA TYR A 230 7.20 -10.68 17.62
C TYR A 230 8.28 -9.70 18.07
N ARG A 231 7.89 -8.48 18.45
CA ARG A 231 8.84 -7.50 19.00
C ARG A 231 9.38 -7.94 20.35
N SER A 232 8.51 -8.39 21.26
CA SER A 232 8.89 -8.86 22.60
C SER A 232 9.73 -10.14 22.61
N TYR A 233 9.67 -10.96 21.55
CA TYR A 233 10.56 -12.12 21.40
C TYR A 233 12.04 -11.73 21.24
N ASN A 234 12.31 -10.50 20.79
CA ASN A 234 13.63 -9.91 20.66
C ASN A 234 14.59 -10.74 19.76
N PHE A 235 14.17 -10.96 18.52
CA PHE A 235 14.98 -11.64 17.52
C PHE A 235 16.34 -10.93 17.30
N GLN A 236 17.39 -11.71 17.03
CA GLN A 236 18.75 -11.20 16.84
C GLN A 236 18.85 -10.15 15.71
N LYS A 237 18.25 -10.40 14.54
CA LYS A 237 18.15 -9.43 13.42
C LYS A 237 16.77 -8.76 13.36
N ALA A 238 16.22 -8.43 14.53
CA ALA A 238 15.01 -7.62 14.69
C ALA A 238 13.83 -8.06 13.78
N GLU A 239 13.33 -7.16 12.94
CA GLU A 239 12.17 -7.40 12.08
C GLU A 239 12.43 -8.43 10.97
N GLY A 240 13.68 -8.59 10.53
CA GLY A 240 14.05 -9.54 9.47
C GLY A 240 13.87 -10.99 9.88
N HIS A 241 14.48 -11.36 11.01
CA HIS A 241 14.27 -12.70 11.60
C HIS A 241 12.81 -12.91 12.04
N ALA A 242 12.11 -11.85 12.45
CA ALA A 242 10.67 -11.96 12.71
C ALA A 242 9.89 -12.31 11.44
N LEU A 243 10.23 -11.70 10.29
CA LEU A 243 9.62 -12.02 9.00
C LEU A 243 9.89 -13.47 8.60
N GLU A 244 11.15 -13.91 8.71
CA GLU A 244 11.56 -15.29 8.44
C GLU A 244 10.80 -16.31 9.28
N HIS A 245 10.66 -16.03 10.58
CA HIS A 245 9.82 -16.83 11.45
C HIS A 245 8.36 -16.84 10.95
N ILE A 246 7.79 -15.68 10.65
CA ILE A 246 6.40 -15.57 10.19
C ILE A 246 6.15 -16.42 8.94
N VAL A 247 7.02 -16.35 7.93
CA VAL A 247 6.82 -17.05 6.66
C VAL A 247 7.07 -18.56 6.76
N GLN A 248 7.89 -19.01 7.72
CA GLN A 248 8.08 -20.43 8.01
C GLN A 248 6.86 -21.04 8.73
N TRP A 249 6.25 -20.32 9.67
CA TRP A 249 5.18 -20.84 10.52
C TRP A 249 3.77 -20.54 10.00
N HIS A 250 3.58 -19.50 9.19
CA HIS A 250 2.28 -19.07 8.66
C HIS A 250 2.22 -19.25 7.14
N GLY A 251 1.80 -20.45 6.72
CA GLY A 251 1.66 -20.79 5.29
C GLY A 251 0.72 -19.87 4.49
N THR A 252 -0.22 -19.18 5.15
CA THR A 252 -1.11 -18.18 4.52
C THR A 252 -0.38 -16.90 4.11
N ILE A 253 0.70 -16.54 4.81
CA ILE A 253 1.56 -15.41 4.45
C ILE A 253 2.54 -15.87 3.38
N LEU A 254 3.12 -17.06 3.52
CA LEU A 254 4.00 -17.65 2.50
C LEU A 254 3.30 -17.80 1.14
N ALA A 255 2.01 -18.13 1.12
CA ALA A 255 1.22 -18.25 -0.11
C ALA A 255 1.04 -16.93 -0.89
N LYS A 256 1.42 -15.81 -0.27
CA LYS A 256 1.32 -14.44 -0.81
C LYS A 256 2.67 -13.80 -1.10
N LEU A 257 3.76 -14.50 -0.76
CA LEU A 257 5.13 -14.08 -0.93
C LEU A 257 5.74 -14.67 -2.22
N ALA A 258 6.43 -13.84 -2.98
CA ALA A 258 7.30 -14.24 -4.08
C ALA A 258 8.75 -13.83 -3.80
N LEU A 259 9.67 -14.76 -3.99
CA LEU A 259 11.10 -14.47 -4.08
C LEU A 259 11.47 -14.28 -5.55
N VAL A 260 12.18 -13.19 -5.84
CA VAL A 260 12.70 -12.89 -7.19
C VAL A 260 14.23 -12.85 -7.16
N PRO A 261 14.92 -13.02 -8.31
CA PRO A 261 16.36 -12.92 -8.38
C PRO A 261 16.84 -11.59 -7.80
N GLN A 262 17.85 -11.65 -6.92
CA GLN A 262 18.30 -10.51 -6.12
C GLN A 262 18.61 -9.26 -6.95
N ARG A 263 19.31 -9.42 -8.09
CA ARG A 263 19.65 -8.31 -9.00
C ARG A 263 18.47 -7.59 -9.64
N THR A 264 17.27 -8.17 -9.59
CA THR A 264 16.05 -7.55 -10.13
C THR A 264 15.71 -6.25 -9.40
N MET A 265 15.96 -6.18 -8.09
CA MET A 265 15.58 -5.02 -7.27
C MET A 265 16.45 -4.82 -6.02
N ASN A 266 17.57 -5.53 -5.90
CA ASN A 266 18.44 -5.49 -4.72
C ASN A 266 19.87 -5.95 -5.00
N ALA A 267 20.52 -5.46 -6.07
CA ALA A 267 21.85 -5.92 -6.46
C ALA A 267 22.93 -5.42 -5.48
N TYR A 268 23.78 -6.30 -4.95
CA TYR A 268 24.80 -5.89 -3.98
C TYR A 268 26.04 -5.28 -4.64
N THR A 269 26.67 -4.30 -3.99
CA THR A 269 27.95 -3.72 -4.44
C THR A 269 29.08 -4.74 -4.47
N ARG A 270 29.02 -5.76 -3.62
CA ARG A 270 30.02 -6.83 -3.49
C ARG A 270 29.34 -8.19 -3.57
N SER A 271 30.08 -9.17 -4.12
CA SER A 271 29.65 -10.56 -4.15
C SER A 271 29.66 -11.19 -2.75
N GLU A 272 28.60 -11.93 -2.45
CA GLU A 272 28.42 -12.66 -1.20
C GLU A 272 29.37 -13.86 -1.07
N ASN A 273 29.72 -14.49 -2.20
CA ASN A 273 30.59 -15.67 -2.27
C ASN A 273 31.64 -15.48 -3.36
N MET A 274 32.92 -15.81 -3.07
CA MET A 274 34.04 -15.68 -4.02
C MET A 274 33.76 -16.31 -5.41
N ASP A 275 32.88 -17.33 -5.48
CA ASP A 275 32.55 -18.07 -6.70
C ASP A 275 31.23 -17.67 -7.37
N ASN A 276 30.31 -16.93 -6.70
CA ASN A 276 28.99 -16.61 -7.27
C ASN A 276 28.76 -15.10 -7.47
N LYS A 277 28.94 -14.64 -8.71
CA LYS A 277 28.76 -13.24 -9.12
C LYS A 277 27.29 -12.88 -9.43
N GLU A 278 26.36 -13.78 -9.19
CA GLU A 278 24.96 -13.62 -9.58
C GLU A 278 24.18 -12.63 -8.69
N SER A 279 24.67 -12.32 -7.47
CA SER A 279 24.09 -11.29 -6.59
C SER A 279 24.72 -9.90 -6.73
N THR A 280 25.85 -9.78 -7.44
CA THR A 280 26.59 -8.52 -7.57
C THR A 280 26.02 -7.63 -8.68
N TYR A 281 25.98 -6.33 -8.41
CA TYR A 281 25.59 -5.30 -9.36
C TYR A 281 26.31 -5.42 -10.70
N GLN A 282 25.52 -5.32 -11.77
CA GLN A 282 26.00 -5.11 -13.13
C GLN A 282 25.39 -3.84 -13.70
N GLU A 283 26.09 -3.24 -14.67
CA GLU A 283 25.64 -2.01 -15.30
C GLU A 283 24.25 -2.21 -15.95
N GLY A 284 23.31 -1.36 -15.57
CA GLY A 284 21.90 -1.45 -16.01
C GLY A 284 20.93 -2.10 -15.01
N ASP A 285 21.41 -2.68 -13.91
CA ASP A 285 20.55 -3.18 -12.83
C ASP A 285 19.71 -2.04 -12.22
N PHE A 286 18.53 -2.38 -11.69
CA PHE A 286 17.53 -1.40 -11.22
C PHE A 286 17.98 -0.66 -9.95
N VAL A 287 18.26 -1.42 -8.91
CA VAL A 287 18.60 -0.94 -7.57
C VAL A 287 19.90 -1.58 -7.15
N ILE A 288 20.78 -0.75 -6.59
CA ILE A 288 22.00 -1.20 -5.92
C ILE A 288 21.83 -1.07 -4.40
N ALA A 289 22.31 -2.06 -3.66
CA ALA A 289 22.27 -2.09 -2.21
C ALA A 289 23.67 -2.28 -1.61
N PHE A 290 23.84 -1.67 -0.44
CA PHE A 290 25.08 -1.62 0.30
C PHE A 290 24.86 -2.42 1.59
N PRO A 291 25.18 -3.72 1.64
CA PRO A 291 24.94 -4.54 2.83
C PRO A 291 25.81 -4.09 4.02
N ASP A 292 27.04 -3.63 3.77
CA ASP A 292 27.99 -3.17 4.79
C ASP A 292 27.52 -1.90 5.55
N CYS A 293 26.46 -1.25 5.05
CA CYS A 293 25.81 -0.11 5.69
C CYS A 293 24.91 -0.47 6.88
N ILE A 294 24.53 -1.73 7.01
CA ILE A 294 23.56 -2.20 8.00
C ILE A 294 24.21 -2.45 9.38
N ASP A 295 25.51 -2.76 9.41
CA ASP A 295 26.24 -3.16 10.62
C ASP A 295 27.06 -2.01 11.21
N ASP A 296 26.69 -1.50 12.40
CA ASP A 296 27.44 -0.65 13.35
C ASP A 296 28.28 0.54 12.82
N LYS A 297 28.21 0.83 11.52
CA LYS A 297 28.99 1.83 10.77
C LYS A 297 28.08 2.73 9.95
N LYS A 298 26.98 3.18 10.55
CA LYS A 298 26.06 4.19 9.95
C LYS A 298 26.81 5.39 9.33
N ASN A 299 27.98 5.73 9.90
CA ASN A 299 28.79 6.88 9.50
C ASN A 299 29.60 6.70 8.19
N THR A 300 29.68 5.49 7.60
CA THR A 300 30.43 5.28 6.34
C THR A 300 29.55 5.09 5.11
N CYS A 301 28.23 4.99 5.28
CA CYS A 301 27.32 4.77 4.16
C CYS A 301 27.37 5.87 3.12
N GLU A 302 27.41 7.12 3.56
CA GLU A 302 27.48 8.24 2.63
C GLU A 302 28.75 8.17 1.77
N ASP A 303 29.89 7.81 2.36
CA ASP A 303 31.16 7.65 1.67
C ASP A 303 31.13 6.49 0.66
N ASP A 304 30.57 5.34 1.05
CA ASP A 304 30.44 4.16 0.19
C ASP A 304 29.48 4.43 -1.00
N MET A 305 28.45 5.24 -0.77
CA MET A 305 27.45 5.61 -1.76
C MET A 305 27.87 6.80 -2.63
N ALA A 306 28.85 7.60 -2.20
CA ALA A 306 29.31 8.81 -2.89
C ALA A 306 29.59 8.62 -4.40
N PRO A 307 30.25 7.54 -4.86
CA PRO A 307 30.52 7.31 -6.29
C PRO A 307 29.25 7.07 -7.11
N TRP A 308 28.17 6.61 -6.48
CA TRP A 308 26.95 6.14 -7.13
C TRP A 308 25.93 7.26 -7.35
N PHE A 309 25.92 8.29 -6.51
CA PHE A 309 25.09 9.48 -6.73
C PHE A 309 25.41 10.17 -8.07
N GLY A 310 26.67 10.16 -8.50
CA GLY A 310 27.10 10.73 -9.78
C GLY A 310 26.60 9.96 -11.02
N LYS A 311 26.48 8.62 -10.93
CA LYS A 311 25.91 7.79 -12.00
C LYS A 311 24.42 8.09 -12.22
N CYS A 312 23.71 8.44 -11.15
CA CYS A 312 22.32 8.90 -11.22
C CYS A 312 22.19 10.24 -11.99
N CYS A 313 23.19 11.12 -11.88
CA CYS A 313 23.22 12.45 -12.54
C CYS A 313 23.58 12.43 -14.03
N LEU A 314 24.17 11.36 -14.57
CA LEU A 314 24.52 11.31 -16.01
C LEU A 314 23.28 11.28 -16.93
N TYR A 315 22.14 10.81 -16.43
CA TYR A 315 20.85 10.85 -17.12
C TYR A 315 20.11 12.21 -16.98
N LEU A 316 20.62 13.13 -16.15
CA LEU A 316 20.00 14.44 -15.84
C LEU A 316 20.41 15.57 -16.80
N SER A 317 21.32 15.34 -17.75
CA SER A 317 21.78 16.39 -18.69
C SER A 317 20.68 16.93 -19.63
N HIS A 318 19.57 16.21 -19.78
CA HIS A 318 18.38 16.69 -20.50
C HIS A 318 17.30 17.30 -19.59
N SER A 319 17.16 16.84 -18.35
CA SER A 319 16.06 17.27 -17.45
C SER A 319 16.40 18.46 -16.55
N LEU A 320 17.69 18.76 -16.32
CA LEU A 320 18.12 19.95 -15.54
C LEU A 320 17.71 21.30 -16.16
N ARG A 321 17.18 21.32 -17.39
CA ARG A 321 16.56 22.52 -17.98
C ARG A 321 15.12 22.76 -17.50
N LEU A 322 14.44 21.76 -16.96
CA LEU A 322 13.04 21.86 -16.49
C LEU A 322 12.92 22.11 -14.97
N CYS A 323 13.90 21.70 -14.16
CA CYS A 323 13.91 22.01 -12.72
C CYS A 323 14.09 23.51 -12.39
N LYS A 324 14.44 24.36 -13.37
CA LYS A 324 14.46 25.83 -13.19
C LYS A 324 13.20 26.53 -13.71
N SER A 325 12.31 25.86 -14.43
CA SER A 325 11.02 26.42 -14.87
C SER A 325 9.84 25.95 -14.02
N GLY A 326 10.03 24.92 -13.20
CA GLY A 326 9.08 24.49 -12.16
C GLY A 326 9.10 25.36 -10.91
N VAL A 327 9.23 26.68 -11.04
CA VAL A 327 8.59 27.54 -10.04
C VAL A 327 7.11 27.37 -10.34
N HIS A 328 6.46 26.41 -9.68
CA HIS A 328 5.06 26.57 -9.38
C HIS A 328 4.93 28.01 -8.89
N LYS A 329 4.31 28.88 -9.69
CA LYS A 329 3.67 30.07 -9.14
C LYS A 329 2.90 29.51 -7.95
N ILE A 330 3.36 29.83 -6.74
CA ILE A 330 2.72 29.39 -5.50
C ILE A 330 1.37 30.09 -5.52
N ASN A 331 0.40 29.48 -6.18
CA ASN A 331 -0.97 29.90 -6.09
C ASN A 331 -1.46 29.38 -4.75
N MET A 332 -1.52 30.33 -3.81
CA MET A 332 -2.24 30.28 -2.55
C MET A 332 -1.58 29.53 -1.39
N LEU A 333 -1.92 30.00 -0.19
CA LEU A 333 -1.93 29.17 1.02
C LEU A 333 -2.98 28.07 0.80
N PRO A 334 -2.67 26.79 1.10
CA PRO A 334 -3.63 25.71 0.90
C PRO A 334 -4.92 25.99 1.69
N PRO A 335 -6.11 25.76 1.11
CA PRO A 335 -7.36 25.95 1.81
C PRO A 335 -7.41 25.04 3.03
N ILE A 336 -7.58 25.62 4.22
CA ILE A 336 -7.67 24.89 5.48
C ILE A 336 -9.12 24.51 5.72
N ASP A 337 -9.35 23.27 6.12
CA ASP A 337 -10.66 22.76 6.53
C ASP A 337 -11.34 23.68 7.55
N GLN A 338 -12.61 24.00 7.29
CA GLN A 338 -13.42 24.90 8.11
C GLN A 338 -13.56 24.36 9.54
N VAL A 339 -13.62 23.03 9.72
CA VAL A 339 -13.64 22.39 11.04
C VAL A 339 -12.32 22.61 11.80
N ALA A 340 -11.19 22.59 11.09
CA ALA A 340 -9.87 22.86 11.69
C ALA A 340 -9.72 24.34 12.11
N LEU A 341 -10.27 25.28 11.32
CA LEU A 341 -10.33 26.70 11.66
C LEU A 341 -11.25 26.97 12.86
N GLU A 342 -12.38 26.27 12.95
CA GLU A 342 -13.30 26.36 14.09
C GLU A 342 -12.70 25.80 15.38
N ARG A 343 -11.96 24.70 15.31
CA ARG A 343 -11.24 24.12 16.45
C ARG A 343 -10.07 25.00 16.94
N ASN A 344 -9.53 25.87 16.09
CA ASN A 344 -8.35 26.67 16.38
C ASN A 344 -8.58 28.18 16.10
N PRO A 345 -9.28 28.90 17.00
CA PRO A 345 -9.70 30.28 16.75
C PRO A 345 -8.54 31.28 16.61
N LYS A 346 -7.41 31.06 17.30
CA LYS A 346 -6.21 31.91 17.14
C LYS A 346 -5.56 31.74 15.77
N PHE A 347 -5.53 30.51 15.26
CA PHE A 347 -4.99 30.20 13.96
C PHE A 347 -5.90 30.73 12.85
N LYS A 348 -7.22 30.66 13.03
CA LYS A 348 -8.20 31.29 12.14
C LYS A 348 -7.96 32.78 11.97
N LEU A 349 -7.76 33.52 13.07
CA LEU A 349 -7.47 34.96 13.01
C LEU A 349 -6.16 35.27 12.27
N LEU A 350 -5.12 34.46 12.50
CA LEU A 350 -3.85 34.60 11.80
C LEU A 350 -3.99 34.32 10.30
N TYR A 351 -4.70 33.24 9.95
CA TYR A 351 -4.96 32.88 8.57
C TYR A 351 -5.77 33.96 7.83
N GLU A 352 -6.80 34.50 8.47
CA GLU A 352 -7.58 35.62 7.95
C GLU A 352 -6.73 36.89 7.79
N ASP A 353 -5.88 37.24 8.76
CA ASP A 353 -4.97 38.39 8.65
C ASP A 353 -3.96 38.23 7.51
N ILE A 354 -3.37 37.04 7.36
CA ILE A 354 -2.41 36.77 6.29
C ILE A 354 -3.11 36.83 4.92
N ALA A 355 -4.26 36.18 4.78
CA ALA A 355 -5.00 36.11 3.53
C ALA A 355 -5.62 37.46 3.11
N GLN A 356 -6.06 38.27 4.07
CA GLN A 356 -6.75 39.54 3.78
C GLN A 356 -5.83 40.75 3.82
N ASN A 357 -4.87 40.82 4.74
CA ASN A 357 -4.09 42.03 4.99
C ASN A 357 -2.63 41.93 4.53
N LYS A 358 -2.02 40.74 4.53
CA LYS A 358 -0.59 40.58 4.22
C LYS A 358 -0.30 40.14 2.79
N LEU A 359 -1.14 39.28 2.22
CA LEU A 359 -0.92 38.70 0.90
C LEU A 359 -2.03 39.07 -0.09
N ASN A 360 -1.65 39.14 -1.37
CA ASN A 360 -2.57 39.19 -2.51
C ASN A 360 -3.01 37.77 -2.89
N SER A 361 -3.97 37.67 -3.82
CA SER A 361 -4.49 36.38 -4.30
C SER A 361 -3.45 35.49 -4.98
N ASP A 362 -2.35 36.08 -5.49
CA ASP A 362 -1.18 35.41 -6.08
C ASP A 362 -0.08 35.11 -5.05
N ALA A 363 -0.38 35.19 -3.75
CA ALA A 363 0.56 35.05 -2.63
C ALA A 363 1.71 36.09 -2.60
N SER A 364 1.64 37.16 -3.40
CA SER A 364 2.57 38.28 -3.29
C SER A 364 2.26 39.14 -2.06
N THR A 365 3.28 39.76 -1.46
CA THR A 365 3.10 40.66 -0.31
C THR A 365 2.32 41.91 -0.69
N LYS A 366 1.46 42.42 0.19
CA LYS A 366 0.78 43.72 0.08
C LYS A 366 1.66 44.91 0.51
N ASP A 367 2.92 44.68 0.89
CA ASP A 367 3.86 45.75 1.21
C ASP A 367 4.25 46.56 -0.03
N ALA A 368 3.64 47.73 -0.18
CA ALA A 368 3.88 48.65 -1.30
C ALA A 368 5.35 49.11 -1.43
N LYS A 369 6.12 49.14 -0.32
CA LYS A 369 7.53 49.57 -0.37
C LYS A 369 8.42 48.45 -0.90
N GLY A 370 8.26 47.22 -0.40
CA GLY A 370 8.94 46.03 -0.92
C GLY A 370 8.59 45.71 -2.37
N GLN A 371 7.31 45.90 -2.75
CA GLN A 371 6.86 45.70 -4.13
C GLN A 371 7.60 46.60 -5.14
N ARG A 372 7.79 47.89 -4.84
CA ARG A 372 8.47 48.82 -5.76
C ARG A 372 9.92 48.42 -6.04
N LEU A 373 10.65 48.01 -5.01
CA LEU A 373 12.03 47.52 -5.16
C LEU A 373 12.09 46.22 -5.97
N MET A 374 11.13 45.31 -5.73
CA MET A 374 11.02 44.07 -6.51
C MET A 374 10.60 44.32 -7.96
N GLU A 375 9.75 45.30 -8.21
CA GLU A 375 9.28 45.67 -9.55
C GLU A 375 10.40 46.31 -10.38
N GLU A 376 11.21 47.19 -9.77
CA GLU A 376 12.42 47.72 -10.40
C GLU A 376 13.42 46.61 -10.74
N ALA A 377 13.69 45.70 -9.80
CA ALA A 377 14.55 44.55 -10.04
C ALA A 377 14.00 43.59 -11.11
N ARG A 378 12.67 43.38 -11.17
CA ARG A 378 12.01 42.58 -12.21
C ARG A 378 12.15 43.24 -13.58
N LYS A 379 11.98 44.55 -13.66
CA LYS A 379 12.16 45.31 -14.90
C LYS A 379 13.59 45.19 -15.42
N ASP A 380 14.58 45.34 -14.54
CA ASP A 380 15.99 45.15 -14.90
C ASP A 380 16.28 43.72 -15.36
N LEU A 381 15.72 42.73 -14.65
CA LEU A 381 15.83 41.33 -15.02
C LEU A 381 15.22 41.06 -16.41
N ASP A 382 14.05 41.61 -16.71
CA ASP A 382 13.38 41.45 -18.00
C ASP A 382 14.16 42.10 -19.14
N ILE A 383 14.75 43.28 -18.90
CA ILE A 383 15.68 43.91 -19.86
C ILE A 383 16.85 42.97 -20.13
N LYS A 384 17.51 42.44 -19.10
CA LYS A 384 18.65 41.52 -19.26
C LYS A 384 18.25 40.21 -19.95
N ARG A 385 17.11 39.62 -19.59
CA ARG A 385 16.57 38.42 -20.23
C ARG A 385 16.27 38.66 -21.69
N THR A 386 15.69 39.80 -22.03
CA THR A 386 15.40 40.19 -23.41
C THR A 386 16.68 40.31 -24.23
N GLU A 387 17.72 40.96 -23.69
CA GLU A 387 19.02 41.09 -24.37
C GLU A 387 19.73 39.74 -24.57
N ILE A 388 19.68 38.86 -23.56
CA ILE A 388 20.21 37.50 -23.67
C ILE A 388 19.43 36.70 -24.72
N ALA A 389 18.09 36.77 -24.69
CA ALA A 389 17.22 36.07 -25.63
C ALA A 389 17.45 36.54 -27.07
N LYS A 390 17.54 37.85 -27.32
CA LYS A 390 17.90 38.41 -28.63
C LYS A 390 19.22 37.82 -29.12
N THR A 391 20.24 37.86 -28.27
CA THR A 391 21.57 37.34 -28.61
C THR A 391 21.52 35.84 -28.94
N GLN A 392 20.77 35.05 -28.17
CA GLN A 392 20.65 33.61 -28.34
C GLN A 392 19.83 33.24 -29.59
N ILE A 393 18.76 33.97 -29.88
CA ILE A 393 17.96 33.81 -31.10
C ILE A 393 18.81 34.12 -32.33
N LEU A 394 19.61 35.19 -32.30
CA LEU A 394 20.53 35.52 -33.39
C LEU A 394 21.58 34.43 -33.61
N LYS A 395 22.23 33.95 -32.54
CA LYS A 395 23.23 32.88 -32.62
C LYS A 395 22.65 31.58 -33.17
N SER A 396 21.51 31.14 -32.64
CA SER A 396 20.84 29.91 -33.10
C SER A 396 20.32 30.02 -34.54
N SER A 397 19.85 31.20 -34.94
CA SER A 397 19.42 31.46 -36.31
C SER A 397 20.60 31.40 -37.28
N LEU A 398 21.76 31.97 -36.91
CA LEU A 398 22.99 31.88 -37.69
C LEU A 398 23.48 30.43 -37.87
N ASP A 399 23.50 29.65 -36.77
CA ASP A 399 23.84 28.21 -36.81
C ASP A 399 22.87 27.40 -37.69
N THR A 400 21.59 27.79 -37.74
CA THR A 400 20.59 27.07 -38.55
C THR A 400 20.70 27.43 -40.04
N ILE A 401 20.96 28.70 -40.35
CA ILE A 401 21.12 29.20 -41.71
C ILE A 401 22.37 28.60 -42.35
N SER A 402 23.49 28.48 -41.60
CA SER A 402 24.71 27.84 -42.11
C SER A 402 24.47 26.39 -42.54
N ALA A 403 23.57 25.67 -41.86
CA ALA A 403 23.29 24.26 -42.10
C ALA A 403 22.16 23.98 -43.12
N ARG A 404 21.26 24.95 -43.40
CA ARG A 404 19.99 24.66 -44.11
C ARG A 404 19.55 25.66 -45.19
N ALA A 405 20.22 26.79 -45.37
CA ALA A 405 19.80 27.76 -46.38
C ALA A 405 20.23 27.33 -47.79
N ALA A 406 19.30 26.97 -48.67
CA ALA A 406 19.61 26.58 -50.06
C ALA A 406 19.88 27.78 -51.00
N ASP A 407 19.48 28.99 -50.58
CA ASP A 407 19.53 30.20 -51.41
C ASP A 407 20.80 31.05 -51.19
N LEU A 408 21.76 30.58 -50.37
CA LEU A 408 23.02 31.27 -50.14
C LEU A 408 24.15 30.63 -50.98
N PRO A 409 25.05 31.44 -51.59
CA PRO A 409 26.27 30.94 -52.21
C PRO A 409 27.14 30.15 -51.22
N ASP A 410 27.77 29.07 -51.67
CA ASP A 410 28.61 28.19 -50.85
C ASP A 410 29.72 28.95 -50.08
N GLU A 411 30.30 29.98 -50.69
CA GLU A 411 31.32 30.87 -50.09
C GLU A 411 30.79 31.57 -48.82
N LEU A 412 29.49 31.90 -48.76
CA LEU A 412 28.88 32.56 -47.61
C LEU A 412 28.50 31.57 -46.50
N HIS A 413 28.34 30.28 -46.80
CA HIS A 413 28.11 29.25 -45.78
C HIS A 413 29.33 29.06 -44.88
N GLU A 414 30.54 29.05 -45.46
CA GLU A 414 31.78 28.94 -44.70
C GLU A 414 31.97 30.15 -43.77
N VAL A 415 31.76 31.37 -44.28
CA VAL A 415 31.84 32.61 -43.50
C VAL A 415 30.84 32.62 -42.34
N ILE A 416 29.58 32.25 -42.55
CA ILE A 416 28.58 32.16 -41.48
C ILE A 416 28.98 31.13 -40.43
N THR A 417 29.53 29.98 -40.84
CA THR A 417 29.94 28.91 -39.92
C THR A 417 31.07 29.36 -39.00
N ILE A 418 32.04 30.10 -39.56
CA ILE A 418 33.16 30.68 -38.79
C ILE A 418 32.65 31.75 -37.83
N VAL A 419 31.78 32.66 -38.28
CA VAL A 419 31.17 33.71 -37.44
C VAL A 419 30.33 33.10 -36.31
N ALA A 420 29.55 32.06 -36.59
CA ALA A 420 28.74 31.37 -35.59
C ALA A 420 29.62 30.63 -34.56
N ALA A 421 30.72 30.00 -35.00
CA ALA A 421 31.71 29.38 -34.11
C ALA A 421 32.42 30.42 -33.22
N GLN A 422 32.76 31.59 -33.76
CA GLN A 422 33.31 32.72 -33.00
C GLN A 422 32.33 33.25 -31.94
N LEU A 423 31.08 33.50 -32.33
CA LEU A 423 30.03 33.98 -31.44
C LEU A 423 29.65 32.98 -30.34
N ASN A 424 29.84 31.69 -30.60
CA ASN A 424 29.66 30.61 -29.63
C ASN A 424 30.90 30.37 -28.75
N GLY A 425 31.96 31.17 -28.89
CA GLY A 425 33.18 31.07 -28.08
C GLY A 425 34.04 29.83 -28.40
N ARG A 426 33.83 29.22 -29.57
CA ARG A 426 34.60 28.03 -30.02
C ARG A 426 35.95 28.40 -30.63
N ILE A 427 36.21 29.69 -30.84
CA ILE A 427 37.47 30.21 -31.41
C ILE A 427 38.22 31.04 -30.34
N PRO A 428 39.50 30.73 -30.05
CA PRO A 428 40.34 31.47 -29.10
C PRO A 428 40.52 32.94 -29.46
N SER A 429 40.77 33.79 -28.46
CA SER A 429 40.91 35.25 -28.62
C SER A 429 42.01 35.68 -29.60
N SER A 430 43.04 34.85 -29.79
CA SER A 430 44.22 35.10 -30.63
C SER A 430 43.97 34.98 -32.14
N GLU A 431 42.88 34.34 -32.57
CA GLU A 431 42.56 34.09 -33.98
C GLU A 431 41.49 35.05 -34.54
N ARG A 432 41.06 36.04 -33.74
CA ARG A 432 39.94 36.94 -34.07
C ARG A 432 40.29 38.07 -35.03
N GLU A 433 41.57 38.33 -35.28
CA GLU A 433 42.04 39.43 -36.14
C GLU A 433 41.90 39.16 -37.65
N ILE A 434 41.60 37.92 -38.07
CA ILE A 434 41.64 37.49 -39.49
C ILE A 434 40.28 37.65 -40.21
N LEU A 435 39.21 38.03 -39.52
CA LEU A 435 37.83 37.99 -40.07
C LEU A 435 37.15 39.38 -40.23
N GLN A 436 37.94 40.44 -40.43
CA GLN A 436 37.41 41.79 -40.69
C GLN A 436 37.27 42.05 -42.20
N GLU A 437 36.30 41.41 -42.86
CA GLU A 437 35.83 41.87 -44.18
C GLU A 437 34.31 42.10 -44.13
N ASP A 438 33.92 43.37 -44.26
CA ASP A 438 32.53 43.85 -44.11
C ASP A 438 31.65 43.56 -45.35
N GLU A 439 32.21 43.10 -46.48
CA GLU A 439 31.48 42.98 -47.75
C GLU A 439 30.37 41.91 -47.71
N HIS A 440 30.44 40.93 -46.81
CA HIS A 440 29.50 39.82 -46.73
C HIS A 440 28.35 40.00 -45.71
N ILE A 441 28.33 41.11 -44.96
CA ILE A 441 27.33 41.36 -43.90
C ILE A 441 25.91 41.54 -44.46
N ASN A 442 25.77 42.23 -45.59
CA ASN A 442 24.46 42.56 -46.16
C ASN A 442 23.68 41.33 -46.65
N PRO A 443 24.28 40.38 -47.41
CA PRO A 443 23.63 39.12 -47.77
C PRO A 443 23.19 38.28 -46.56
N ILE A 444 24.07 38.14 -45.56
CA ILE A 444 23.83 37.35 -44.35
C ILE A 444 22.67 37.96 -43.55
N SER A 445 22.67 39.29 -43.38
CA SER A 445 21.59 40.02 -42.70
C SER A 445 20.23 39.85 -43.39
N ARG A 446 20.21 39.85 -44.73
CA ARG A 446 18.98 39.65 -45.52
C ARG A 446 18.44 38.22 -45.39
N ALA A 447 19.32 37.21 -45.42
CA ALA A 447 18.93 35.82 -45.20
C ALA A 447 18.41 35.59 -43.78
N LEU A 448 19.10 36.14 -42.77
CA LEU A 448 18.70 36.07 -41.37
C LEU A 448 17.36 36.74 -41.11
N SER A 449 17.12 37.92 -41.69
CA SER A 449 15.84 38.62 -41.62
C SER A 449 14.70 37.80 -42.25
N THR A 450 14.96 37.13 -43.37
CA THR A 450 13.97 36.28 -44.06
C THR A 450 13.61 35.06 -43.22
N TYR A 451 14.62 34.40 -42.65
CA TYR A 451 14.45 33.26 -41.76
C TYR A 451 13.67 33.64 -40.48
N LEU A 452 14.05 34.72 -39.81
CA LEU A 452 13.34 35.21 -38.62
C LEU A 452 11.88 35.59 -38.92
N LYS A 453 11.62 36.20 -40.10
CA LYS A 453 10.26 36.48 -40.55
C LYS A 453 9.46 35.21 -40.77
N SER A 454 10.07 34.15 -41.30
CA SER A 454 9.41 32.84 -41.45
C SER A 454 9.03 32.22 -40.11
N ILE A 455 9.92 32.31 -39.10
CA ILE A 455 9.64 31.85 -37.73
C ILE A 455 8.50 32.67 -37.13
N ALA A 456 8.54 34.01 -37.25
CA ALA A 456 7.50 34.87 -36.71
C ALA A 456 6.11 34.54 -37.30
N ILE A 457 6.04 34.25 -38.61
CA ILE A 457 4.79 33.80 -39.26
C ILE A 457 4.34 32.44 -38.73
N GLN A 458 5.25 31.50 -38.48
CA GLN A 458 4.89 30.22 -37.86
C GLN A 458 4.39 30.39 -36.43
N LEU A 459 4.99 31.27 -35.64
CA LEU A 459 4.50 31.60 -34.30
C LEU A 459 3.10 32.24 -34.34
N CYS A 460 2.81 33.08 -35.35
CA CYS A 460 1.45 33.61 -35.55
C CYS A 460 0.44 32.49 -35.82
N ARG A 461 0.79 31.45 -36.59
CA ARG A 461 -0.08 30.27 -36.80
C ARG A 461 -0.37 29.52 -35.51
N ILE A 462 0.63 29.41 -34.64
CA ILE A 462 0.49 28.69 -33.36
C ILE A 462 -0.35 29.52 -32.39
N ALA A 463 -0.14 30.83 -32.34
CA ALA A 463 -0.84 31.73 -31.45
C ALA A 463 -2.31 31.95 -31.86
N ALA A 464 -2.63 31.97 -33.15
CA ALA A 464 -4.00 32.19 -33.64
C ALA A 464 -4.35 31.14 -34.72
N PRO A 465 -4.71 29.91 -34.31
CA PRO A 465 -4.98 28.81 -35.25
C PRO A 465 -6.21 29.05 -36.15
N GLU A 466 -7.12 29.94 -35.73
CA GLU A 466 -8.36 30.27 -36.46
C GLU A 466 -8.19 31.39 -37.50
N HIS A 467 -7.06 32.11 -37.48
CA HIS A 467 -6.81 33.24 -38.36
C HIS A 467 -5.76 32.90 -39.42
N ASP A 468 -5.93 33.42 -40.63
CA ASP A 468 -4.90 33.28 -41.66
C ASP A 468 -3.60 33.95 -41.22
N PRO A 469 -2.44 33.28 -41.35
CA PRO A 469 -1.18 33.78 -40.86
C PRO A 469 -0.66 34.92 -41.73
N SER A 470 -1.02 36.14 -41.35
CA SER A 470 -0.58 37.35 -42.03
C SER A 470 0.63 37.99 -41.30
N PRO A 471 1.55 38.63 -42.03
CA PRO A 471 2.63 39.41 -41.42
C PRO A 471 2.16 40.59 -40.57
N SER A 472 0.88 40.99 -40.68
CA SER A 472 0.29 42.08 -39.90
C SER A 472 0.00 41.69 -38.46
N LEU A 473 -0.05 40.39 -38.12
CA LEU A 473 -0.27 39.88 -36.76
C LEU A 473 1.01 39.83 -35.90
N ILE A 474 2.19 40.00 -36.51
CA ILE A 474 3.48 39.91 -35.80
C ILE A 474 3.61 40.92 -34.64
N PRO A 475 3.20 42.21 -34.79
CA PRO A 475 3.29 43.19 -33.70
C PRO A 475 2.37 42.85 -32.52
N ASP A 476 1.26 42.16 -32.78
CA ASP A 476 0.23 41.83 -31.78
C ASP A 476 0.53 40.51 -31.05
N LEU A 477 1.49 39.73 -31.56
CA LEU A 477 1.88 38.42 -31.00
C LEU A 477 2.23 38.47 -29.49
N PRO A 478 2.94 39.49 -28.96
CA PRO A 478 3.19 39.60 -27.53
C PRO A 478 1.92 39.81 -26.70
N ALA A 479 0.96 40.58 -27.22
CA ALA A 479 -0.32 40.81 -26.56
C ALA A 479 -1.15 39.52 -26.53
N ILE A 480 -1.25 38.82 -27.67
CA ILE A 480 -1.96 37.53 -27.77
C ILE A 480 -1.32 36.49 -26.84
N ALA A 481 0.01 36.43 -26.77
CA ALA A 481 0.71 35.53 -25.86
C ALA A 481 0.40 35.85 -24.39
N GLN A 482 0.32 37.13 -24.04
CA GLN A 482 -0.05 37.55 -22.68
C GLN A 482 -1.50 37.20 -22.35
N ASP A 483 -2.43 37.43 -23.28
CA ASP A 483 -3.84 37.06 -23.11
C ASP A 483 -3.99 35.55 -22.87
N HIS A 484 -3.28 34.71 -23.65
CA HIS A 484 -3.29 33.26 -23.44
C HIS A 484 -2.68 32.84 -22.10
N ILE A 485 -1.63 33.52 -21.63
CA ILE A 485 -1.05 33.28 -20.30
C ILE A 485 -2.07 33.62 -19.22
N ASP A 486 -2.77 34.74 -19.35
CA ASP A 486 -3.76 35.20 -18.38
C ASP A 486 -4.98 34.27 -18.36
N ASP A 487 -5.46 33.82 -19.53
CA ASP A 487 -6.52 32.81 -19.67
C ASP A 487 -6.12 31.48 -19.05
N LEU A 488 -4.88 31.02 -19.27
CA LEU A 488 -4.38 29.78 -18.68
C LEU A 488 -4.30 29.90 -17.16
N VAL A 489 -3.86 31.04 -16.63
CA VAL A 489 -3.84 31.31 -15.18
C VAL A 489 -5.27 31.31 -14.62
N ALA A 490 -6.22 31.97 -15.30
CA ALA A 490 -7.61 32.01 -14.89
C ALA A 490 -8.25 30.61 -14.88
N ALA A 491 -8.04 29.82 -15.94
CA ALA A 491 -8.53 28.44 -16.04
C ALA A 491 -7.92 27.53 -14.96
N THR A 492 -6.62 27.68 -14.69
CA THR A 492 -5.93 26.92 -13.64
C THR A 492 -6.50 27.23 -12.25
N ASN A 493 -6.77 28.51 -11.98
CA ASN A 493 -7.40 28.94 -10.73
C ASN A 493 -8.84 28.43 -10.58
N ALA A 494 -9.63 28.49 -11.65
CA ALA A 494 -10.98 27.93 -11.66
C ALA A 494 -10.97 26.41 -11.40
N LEU A 495 -10.05 25.68 -12.04
CA LEU A 495 -9.89 24.24 -11.83
C LEU A 495 -9.53 23.91 -10.37
N ALA A 496 -8.61 24.67 -9.76
CA ALA A 496 -8.26 24.51 -8.35
C ALA A 496 -9.47 24.74 -7.44
N ALA A 497 -10.24 25.80 -7.66
CA ALA A 497 -11.46 26.08 -6.89
C ALA A 497 -12.52 24.98 -7.04
N HIS A 498 -12.70 24.44 -8.25
CA HIS A 498 -13.62 23.33 -8.50
C HIS A 498 -13.18 22.04 -7.79
N ARG A 499 -11.87 21.75 -7.73
CA ARG A 499 -11.32 20.59 -7.00
C ARG A 499 -11.59 20.70 -5.50
N THR A 500 -11.38 21.86 -4.89
CA THR A 500 -11.69 22.09 -3.47
C THR A 500 -13.18 21.88 -3.20
N ARG A 501 -14.05 22.49 -4.02
CA ARG A 501 -15.50 22.34 -3.87
C ARG A 501 -15.97 20.87 -4.01
N LEU A 502 -15.35 20.10 -4.90
CA LEU A 502 -15.63 18.68 -5.06
C LEU A 502 -15.20 17.87 -3.82
N ALA A 503 -14.03 18.18 -3.25
CA ALA A 503 -13.56 17.55 -2.03
C ALA A 503 -14.48 17.84 -0.84
N ASP A 504 -14.90 19.10 -0.67
CA ASP A 504 -15.84 19.51 0.38
C ASP A 504 -17.19 18.78 0.25
N LEU A 505 -17.70 18.65 -0.98
CA LEU A 505 -18.94 17.93 -1.25
C LEU A 505 -18.80 16.43 -0.95
N ALA A 506 -17.67 15.82 -1.33
CA ALA A 506 -17.40 14.41 -1.04
C ALA A 506 -17.32 14.14 0.47
N ALA A 507 -16.66 15.03 1.22
CA ALA A 507 -16.59 14.97 2.68
C ALA A 507 -18.00 15.08 3.31
N ALA A 508 -18.82 16.03 2.85
CA ALA A 508 -20.20 16.18 3.32
C ALA A 508 -21.07 14.94 3.03
N VAL A 509 -20.89 14.30 1.87
CA VAL A 509 -21.60 13.05 1.53
C VAL A 509 -21.16 11.89 2.42
N LEU A 510 -19.85 11.77 2.69
CA LEU A 510 -19.32 10.72 3.56
C LEU A 510 -19.81 10.88 5.00
N ASP A 511 -19.86 12.12 5.51
CA ASP A 511 -20.40 12.42 6.84
C ASP A 511 -21.89 12.05 6.93
N ALA A 512 -22.68 12.42 5.92
CA ALA A 512 -24.09 12.04 5.84
C ALA A 512 -24.29 10.50 5.79
N GLN A 513 -23.45 9.77 5.04
CA GLN A 513 -23.49 8.31 4.99
C GLN A 513 -23.13 7.69 6.33
N THR A 514 -22.11 8.21 7.01
CA THR A 514 -21.69 7.76 8.33
C THR A 514 -22.82 7.96 9.35
N HIS A 515 -23.48 9.11 9.31
CA HIS A 515 -24.61 9.42 10.18
C HIS A 515 -25.81 8.49 9.93
N LEU A 516 -26.11 8.20 8.66
CA LEU A 516 -27.15 7.24 8.28
C LEU A 516 -26.81 5.83 8.81
N MET A 517 -25.57 5.37 8.60
CA MET A 517 -25.14 4.05 9.06
C MET A 517 -25.21 3.92 10.58
N GLN A 518 -24.74 4.93 11.33
CA GLN A 518 -24.86 4.98 12.79
C GLN A 518 -26.32 4.89 13.24
N THR A 519 -27.21 5.61 12.57
CA THR A 519 -28.64 5.59 12.88
C THR A 519 -29.25 4.21 12.60
N VAL A 520 -28.91 3.58 11.48
CA VAL A 520 -29.38 2.23 11.12
C VAL A 520 -28.89 1.19 12.12
N VAL A 521 -27.59 1.21 12.48
CA VAL A 521 -27.03 0.30 13.50
C VAL A 521 -27.74 0.48 14.83
N ARG A 522 -27.92 1.72 15.29
CA ARG A 522 -28.65 2.02 16.53
C ARG A 522 -30.10 1.50 16.48
N ILE A 523 -30.79 1.64 15.36
CA ILE A 523 -32.15 1.09 15.19
C ILE A 523 -32.13 -0.44 15.23
N LEU A 524 -31.19 -1.10 14.54
CA LEU A 524 -31.07 -2.56 14.54
C LEU A 524 -30.72 -3.13 15.93
N GLU A 525 -29.84 -2.46 16.66
CA GLU A 525 -29.55 -2.80 18.06
C GLU A 525 -30.77 -2.64 18.95
N GLN A 526 -31.55 -1.57 18.78
CA GLN A 526 -32.73 -1.32 19.60
C GLN A 526 -33.88 -2.30 19.29
N THR A 527 -34.08 -2.64 18.02
CA THR A 527 -35.26 -3.36 17.51
C THR A 527 -35.05 -4.86 17.31
N VAL A 528 -33.87 -5.29 16.82
CA VAL A 528 -33.61 -6.68 16.42
C VAL A 528 -32.70 -7.40 17.42
N HIS A 529 -31.56 -6.80 17.79
CA HIS A 529 -30.55 -7.47 18.64
C HIS A 529 -30.73 -7.21 20.14
N GLY A 530 -31.50 -6.18 20.51
CA GLY A 530 -31.61 -5.73 21.89
C GLY A 530 -32.53 -6.57 22.77
N SER A 531 -33.52 -7.31 22.24
CA SER A 531 -34.47 -8.06 23.08
C SER A 531 -33.81 -9.21 23.84
N VAL A 532 -32.98 -10.00 23.15
CA VAL A 532 -32.24 -11.12 23.74
C VAL A 532 -31.13 -10.61 24.66
N ALA A 533 -30.37 -9.60 24.25
CA ALA A 533 -29.33 -9.00 25.09
C ALA A 533 -29.91 -8.36 26.37
N ARG A 534 -31.05 -7.66 26.28
CA ARG A 534 -31.77 -7.11 27.45
C ARG A 534 -32.31 -8.22 28.35
N ALA A 535 -32.86 -9.30 27.79
CA ALA A 535 -33.36 -10.44 28.57
C ALA A 535 -32.23 -11.18 29.30
N VAL A 536 -31.08 -11.40 28.64
CA VAL A 536 -29.90 -12.03 29.25
C VAL A 536 -29.33 -11.15 30.35
N ARG A 537 -29.20 -9.83 30.12
CA ARG A 537 -28.76 -8.88 31.14
C ARG A 537 -29.71 -8.84 32.34
N ALA A 538 -31.02 -8.72 32.11
CA ALA A 538 -32.01 -8.71 33.19
C ALA A 538 -32.01 -10.02 33.99
N LYS A 539 -31.81 -11.16 33.32
CA LYS A 539 -31.67 -12.46 33.97
C LYS A 539 -30.39 -12.52 34.82
N ALA A 540 -29.27 -12.01 34.32
CA ALA A 540 -28.02 -11.94 35.07
C ALA A 540 -28.14 -11.02 36.31
N GLU A 541 -28.74 -9.85 36.16
CA GLU A 541 -29.01 -8.92 37.27
C GLU A 541 -29.94 -9.51 38.32
N HIS A 542 -30.99 -10.24 37.90
CA HIS A 542 -31.88 -10.97 38.82
C HIS A 542 -31.13 -12.06 39.59
N LEU A 543 -30.31 -12.89 38.91
CA LEU A 543 -29.52 -13.92 39.56
C LEU A 543 -28.49 -13.34 40.55
N ALA A 544 -27.87 -12.21 40.21
CA ALA A 544 -26.96 -11.51 41.10
C ALA A 544 -27.68 -10.98 42.36
N ALA A 545 -28.88 -10.43 42.22
CA ALA A 545 -29.69 -9.98 43.36
C ALA A 545 -30.11 -11.15 44.25
N VAL A 546 -30.49 -12.29 43.68
CA VAL A 546 -30.81 -13.52 44.43
C VAL A 546 -29.59 -14.03 45.19
N ALA A 547 -28.42 -14.09 44.56
CA ALA A 547 -27.18 -14.52 45.19
C ALA A 547 -26.83 -13.63 46.40
N LYS A 548 -26.94 -12.31 46.24
CA LYS A 548 -26.71 -11.36 47.34
C LYS A 548 -27.73 -11.50 48.47
N GLY A 549 -29.00 -11.77 48.14
CA GLY A 549 -30.03 -12.06 49.12
C GLY A 549 -29.76 -13.36 49.90
N LEU A 550 -29.28 -14.41 49.23
CA LEU A 550 -28.88 -15.66 49.85
C LEU A 550 -27.67 -15.47 50.75
N GLU A 551 -26.65 -14.75 50.31
CA GLU A 551 -25.45 -14.41 51.09
C GLU A 551 -25.82 -13.70 52.39
N LEU A 552 -26.65 -12.64 52.30
CA LEU A 552 -27.14 -11.92 53.47
C LEU A 552 -27.96 -12.81 54.40
N LYS A 553 -28.81 -13.69 53.85
CA LYS A 553 -29.58 -14.66 54.64
C LYS A 553 -28.68 -15.67 55.34
N LEU A 554 -27.62 -16.12 54.68
CA LEU A 554 -26.62 -17.03 55.25
C LEU A 554 -25.84 -16.35 56.38
N GLY A 555 -25.46 -15.08 56.20
CA GLY A 555 -24.88 -14.25 57.25
C GLY A 555 -25.79 -14.10 58.47
N ILE A 556 -27.09 -13.85 58.25
CA ILE A 556 -28.08 -13.80 59.34
C ILE A 556 -28.17 -15.15 60.07
N VAL A 557 -28.26 -16.26 59.34
CA VAL A 557 -28.31 -17.62 59.93
C VAL A 557 -27.05 -17.91 60.75
N LEU A 558 -25.87 -17.54 60.24
CA LEU A 558 -24.60 -17.68 60.94
C LEU A 558 -24.59 -16.91 62.26
N LEU A 559 -25.09 -15.67 62.25
CA LEU A 559 -25.17 -14.78 63.41
C LEU A 559 -26.25 -15.17 64.41
N THR A 560 -27.36 -15.78 63.97
CA THR A 560 -28.49 -16.15 64.86
C THR A 560 -28.41 -17.56 65.41
N SER A 561 -27.83 -18.51 64.68
CA SER A 561 -27.90 -19.93 65.06
C SER A 561 -26.53 -20.54 65.40
N GLY A 562 -25.41 -19.84 65.17
CA GLY A 562 -24.07 -20.41 65.24
C GLY A 562 -23.88 -21.57 64.24
N PRO A 563 -22.65 -21.95 63.88
CA PRO A 563 -22.43 -23.10 63.01
C PRO A 563 -22.94 -24.37 63.72
N SER A 564 -23.94 -25.03 63.13
CA SER A 564 -24.44 -26.32 63.60
C SER A 564 -23.29 -27.32 63.65
N LYS A 565 -23.16 -28.08 64.74
CA LYS A 565 -22.20 -29.19 64.84
C LYS A 565 -22.40 -30.23 63.72
N GLU A 566 -23.61 -30.33 63.16
CA GLU A 566 -23.91 -31.18 62.00
C GLU A 566 -23.30 -30.63 60.71
N LEU A 567 -23.23 -29.30 60.56
CA LEU A 567 -22.61 -28.67 59.39
C LEU A 567 -21.10 -28.87 59.40
N GLY A 568 -20.45 -28.73 60.56
CA GLY A 568 -19.03 -29.07 60.72
C GLY A 568 -18.75 -30.54 60.40
N ALA A 569 -19.57 -31.45 60.95
CA ALA A 569 -19.45 -32.89 60.67
C ALA A 569 -19.80 -33.26 59.21
N ALA A 570 -20.57 -32.44 58.50
CA ALA A 570 -20.85 -32.62 57.08
C ALA A 570 -19.69 -32.11 56.21
N LEU A 571 -19.08 -30.97 56.58
CA LEU A 571 -17.91 -30.42 55.90
C LEU A 571 -16.67 -31.31 56.08
N GLU A 572 -16.44 -31.90 57.26
CA GLU A 572 -15.37 -32.88 57.45
C GLU A 572 -15.58 -34.14 56.60
N ARG A 573 -16.82 -34.64 56.51
CA ARG A 573 -17.15 -35.78 55.64
C ARG A 573 -16.98 -35.45 54.16
N TYR A 574 -17.35 -34.24 53.75
CA TYR A 574 -17.15 -33.78 52.38
C TYR A 574 -15.67 -33.58 52.05
N GLY A 575 -14.87 -33.04 52.97
CA GLY A 575 -13.42 -32.96 52.85
C GLY A 575 -12.77 -34.34 52.72
N GLY A 576 -13.22 -35.33 53.50
CA GLY A 576 -12.79 -36.72 53.38
C GLY A 576 -13.14 -37.34 52.02
N PHE A 577 -14.35 -37.07 51.50
CA PHE A 577 -14.77 -37.50 50.16
C PHE A 577 -13.91 -36.87 49.05
N LEU A 578 -13.64 -35.56 49.10
CA LEU A 578 -12.77 -34.88 48.14
C LEU A 578 -11.33 -35.39 48.20
N GLY A 579 -10.84 -35.79 49.37
CA GLY A 579 -9.55 -36.46 49.53
C GLY A 579 -9.48 -37.81 48.81
N GLN A 580 -10.53 -38.64 48.95
CA GLN A 580 -10.63 -39.93 48.24
C GLN A 580 -10.73 -39.74 46.73
N GLU A 581 -11.53 -38.78 46.26
CA GLU A 581 -11.67 -38.47 44.83
C GLU A 581 -10.34 -38.00 44.23
N ARG A 582 -9.56 -37.22 44.98
CA ARG A 582 -8.22 -36.79 44.57
C ARG A 582 -7.27 -37.98 44.42
N GLU A 583 -7.26 -38.91 45.37
CA GLU A 583 -6.43 -40.12 45.29
C GLU A 583 -6.82 -40.99 44.08
N GLU A 584 -8.12 -41.14 43.80
CA GLU A 584 -8.60 -41.88 42.64
C GLU A 584 -8.17 -41.21 41.31
N LEU A 585 -8.26 -39.89 41.22
CA LEU A 585 -7.83 -39.15 40.03
C LEU A 585 -6.32 -39.22 39.82
N VAL A 586 -5.52 -39.15 40.89
CA VAL A 586 -4.07 -39.34 40.83
C VAL A 586 -3.72 -40.75 40.35
N HIS A 587 -4.40 -41.77 40.87
CA HIS A 587 -4.20 -43.16 40.43
C HIS A 587 -4.57 -43.34 38.94
N ARG A 588 -5.67 -42.73 38.48
CA ARG A 588 -6.05 -42.73 37.06
C ARG A 588 -5.04 -42.00 36.17
N ARG A 589 -4.40 -40.95 36.67
CA ARG A 589 -3.29 -40.26 35.99
C ARG A 589 -2.10 -41.20 35.81
N GLU A 590 -1.68 -41.89 36.86
CA GLU A 590 -0.55 -42.84 36.83
C GLU A 590 -0.78 -43.97 35.82
N ILE A 591 -1.99 -44.55 35.78
CA ILE A 591 -2.36 -45.57 34.79
C ILE A 591 -2.30 -45.01 33.36
N ALA A 592 -2.72 -43.76 33.15
CA ALA A 592 -2.66 -43.12 31.85
C ALA A 592 -1.21 -42.84 31.41
N GLU A 593 -0.34 -42.43 32.33
CA GLU A 593 1.11 -42.24 32.09
C GLU A 593 1.81 -43.56 31.77
N GLU A 594 1.51 -44.64 32.50
CA GLU A 594 2.10 -45.96 32.26
C GLU A 594 1.69 -46.51 30.88
N ARG A 595 0.43 -46.32 30.49
CA ARG A 595 -0.06 -46.65 29.15
C ARG A 595 0.63 -45.79 28.07
N LEU A 596 0.89 -44.52 28.35
CA LEU A 596 1.61 -43.64 27.41
C LEU A 596 3.06 -44.12 27.23
N ARG A 597 3.77 -44.45 28.31
CA ARG A 597 5.14 -45.00 28.26
C ARG A 597 5.22 -46.34 27.52
N ALA A 598 4.24 -47.23 27.72
CA ALA A 598 4.15 -48.49 26.99
C ALA A 598 3.90 -48.28 25.47
N LEU A 599 3.31 -47.15 25.08
CA LEU A 599 3.08 -46.76 23.69
C LEU A 599 4.25 -45.96 23.08
N GLU A 600 5.18 -45.45 23.87
CA GLU A 600 6.42 -44.83 23.37
C GLU A 600 7.49 -45.88 23.02
N GLY A 601 7.50 -47.04 23.71
CA GLY A 601 8.53 -48.08 23.54
C GLY A 601 8.36 -49.09 22.39
N ALA A 602 7.30 -49.04 21.59
CA ALA A 602 7.03 -50.04 20.53
C ALA A 602 6.64 -49.39 19.18
N GLY A 603 7.55 -49.33 18.20
CA GLY A 603 7.28 -48.66 16.93
C GLY A 603 6.27 -49.41 16.03
N GLY A 604 5.21 -48.72 15.56
CA GLY A 604 4.28 -49.26 14.54
C GLY A 604 3.27 -48.24 13.98
N PRO A 605 2.80 -48.37 12.71
CA PRO A 605 1.94 -47.39 12.05
C PRO A 605 0.47 -47.54 12.47
N GLY A 606 -0.18 -46.42 12.84
CA GLY A 606 -1.57 -46.36 13.33
C GLY A 606 -1.75 -45.78 14.75
N ARG A 607 -0.67 -45.44 15.46
CA ARG A 607 -0.68 -44.97 16.86
C ARG A 607 -1.04 -43.49 17.08
N GLU A 608 -0.96 -42.66 16.05
CA GLU A 608 -1.10 -41.20 16.20
C GLU A 608 -2.51 -40.79 16.72
N GLY A 609 -3.56 -41.47 16.26
CA GLY A 609 -4.92 -41.26 16.75
C GLY A 609 -5.11 -41.71 18.22
N LEU A 610 -4.50 -42.85 18.59
CA LEU A 610 -4.59 -43.42 19.94
C LEU A 610 -3.79 -42.59 20.96
N MET A 611 -2.59 -42.13 20.60
CA MET A 611 -1.79 -41.21 21.42
C MET A 611 -2.51 -39.90 21.67
N ARG A 612 -3.18 -39.34 20.64
CA ARG A 612 -3.96 -38.11 20.76
C ARG A 612 -5.18 -38.26 21.66
N GLU A 613 -5.85 -39.42 21.64
CA GLU A 613 -6.97 -39.71 22.53
C GLU A 613 -6.52 -39.86 23.99
N ILE A 614 -5.39 -40.54 24.22
CA ILE A 614 -4.82 -40.73 25.56
C ILE A 614 -4.33 -39.38 26.13
N ALA A 615 -3.67 -38.55 25.32
CA ALA A 615 -3.24 -37.20 25.72
C ALA A 615 -4.42 -36.29 26.11
N ARG A 616 -5.54 -36.36 25.37
CA ARG A 616 -6.77 -35.62 25.74
C ARG A 616 -7.37 -36.09 27.06
N ARG A 617 -7.38 -37.41 27.31
CA ARG A 617 -7.88 -37.96 28.58
C ARG A 617 -6.99 -37.58 29.74
N TYR A 618 -5.66 -37.57 29.54
CA TYR A 618 -4.71 -37.11 30.53
C TYR A 618 -4.92 -35.62 30.89
N ALA A 619 -5.03 -34.75 29.88
CA ALA A 619 -5.28 -33.32 30.11
C ALA A 619 -6.58 -33.05 30.90
N ARG A 620 -7.64 -33.82 30.63
CA ARG A 620 -8.91 -33.71 31.37
C ARG A 620 -8.75 -34.12 32.84
N VAL A 621 -8.06 -35.22 33.11
CA VAL A 621 -7.80 -35.69 34.49
C VAL A 621 -6.95 -34.67 35.25
N GLU A 622 -5.98 -34.04 34.58
CA GLU A 622 -5.15 -32.99 35.19
C GLU A 622 -5.96 -31.74 35.55
N GLU A 623 -6.92 -31.34 34.70
CA GLU A 623 -7.83 -30.23 34.98
C GLU A 623 -8.79 -30.54 36.16
N GLU A 624 -9.29 -31.78 36.23
CA GLU A 624 -10.13 -32.25 37.34
C GLU A 624 -9.35 -32.27 38.67
N ILE A 625 -8.09 -32.72 38.67
CA ILE A 625 -7.22 -32.67 39.85
C ILE A 625 -7.03 -31.23 40.33
N LYS A 626 -6.71 -30.29 39.43
CA LYS A 626 -6.53 -28.87 39.78
C LYS A 626 -7.80 -28.26 40.39
N ARG A 627 -8.97 -28.63 39.87
CA ARG A 627 -10.25 -28.19 40.42
C ARG A 627 -10.50 -28.73 41.82
N VAL A 628 -10.25 -30.02 42.04
CA VAL A 628 -10.41 -30.65 43.36
C VAL A 628 -9.42 -30.06 44.36
N GLU A 629 -8.17 -29.83 43.97
CA GLU A 629 -7.16 -29.18 44.84
C GLU A 629 -7.55 -27.75 45.23
N ALA A 630 -8.10 -26.96 44.31
CA ALA A 630 -8.62 -25.63 44.62
C ALA A 630 -9.86 -25.66 45.53
N GLU A 631 -10.68 -26.71 45.46
CA GLU A 631 -11.84 -26.88 46.35
C GLU A 631 -11.43 -27.34 47.75
N VAL A 632 -10.46 -28.24 47.85
CA VAL A 632 -9.83 -28.64 49.13
C VAL A 632 -9.15 -27.45 49.80
N GLY A 633 -8.41 -26.63 49.05
CA GLY A 633 -7.79 -25.41 49.58
C GLY A 633 -8.81 -24.43 50.17
N ARG A 634 -9.92 -24.19 49.47
CA ARG A 634 -11.01 -23.33 49.98
C ARG A 634 -11.66 -23.85 51.25
N LEU A 635 -11.75 -25.18 51.42
CA LEU A 635 -12.28 -25.80 52.63
C LEU A 635 -11.29 -25.79 53.80
N GLN A 636 -9.98 -25.67 53.55
CA GLN A 636 -8.96 -25.53 54.60
C GLN A 636 -8.81 -24.09 55.09
N GLU A 637 -9.19 -23.10 54.26
CA GLU A 637 -9.19 -21.67 54.60
C GLU A 637 -10.50 -21.20 55.26
N SER A 638 -11.57 -22.00 55.19
CA SER A 638 -12.88 -21.75 55.84
C SER A 638 -12.95 -22.36 57.23
#